data_AF-D3PWI9-F1
#
_entry.id   AF-D3PWI9-F1
#
_cell.length_a   1.000
_cell.length_b   1.000
_cell.length_c   1.000
_cell.angle_alpha   90.00
_cell.angle_beta   90.00
_cell.angle_gamma   90.00
#
_symmetry.space_group_name_H-M   'P 1'
#
loop_
_entity.id
_entity.type
_entity.pdbx_description
1 polymer ?
#
loop_
_entity_poly.entity_id
_entity_poly.type
_entity_poly.pdbx_seq_one_letter_code
_entity_poly.pdbx_strand_id
1 'polypeptide(L)'
;MDVNDEAGQSGGAKKPDAALTRAGFPVPPSTATAAQAETLLRAADWKTFATARDLVPLRAALAAVEDREGVTGAHRYATEQLRHRGALLRHPDGHQHELSSHALSPDGEYLAVGSWIGDDYERGGSIQIWELATGRCVNMLDGIFGGQGWHAYRHTLQWSADGRVLAAEFNTNMVGKWNPFAGRAHPPKADVALAGINGANRPVGFALHPDGTGIFLHHGDWDASPGTGVWGCLAPLRRSNFSNDFRDADPVWMNTPDPQLFASLNGAAISPDVSWFSADGTRIWGFGEWWWPEDVPQRQSGAFSIDVTTRQLAWFVDSAFGRLSDYDRMAVSPDETVVVLNHGETLAFLDAATGQQIAEAPTPFETPQLVWGRGEYGSRLAVIDATGRGGVRIFDGMRLHHEVRLKAKPWNYDCPDGFAWAWSPDGERAACLTAEGRVAVIDLFDAPHTITVLDAPEDAHCLWWGAGDVLVMGGTSSLRFHDLNTRRVLSDFRFGREVPKQRPLWHDTEDLGQVFRPNPTFALDAERWAVALPEGVVIAPEANQSTLDDHLAWAVDRRHSWPYRWGEATLVDDVASCFDILTSSRELLEPLRNQVAGSVAPTEWPPPDTATIDDLYDVMVETVLSFDGGWTPHVADAIRHAAKQRARAGQPEAAESLIALIPPDADTDHLRAQAEVGLILAATGEPGFARRLLADAARNASDLHEYHVSFVGAALGAGLTILGDPAAQGWIDRAIAAIDPNPNPWQHRISVCWALLEAGLEDQARRLWTQGEPGSPFYRSSWLAHLIRIGRDDLVREFALAPNRPWPDNFYAWTVFTDTGRPDLLREFFAEQDRDIRESEQRSLDEAEANAATDRPNAADLAELRDRYEQLRRTPLAQRREDTKRLAWRAAACHHYSAVLDLLRLLPMERDFNDRAATAERALWIALTGVDGDPW
;
A
#
# COMPACT_ATOMS: atom_id res chain seq x y z
N MET A 1 32.95 -38.80 52.09
CA MET A 1 34.37 -38.45 52.22
C MET A 1 34.42 -36.94 52.22
N ASP A 2 34.14 -36.33 53.36
CA ASP A 2 35.05 -36.09 54.51
C ASP A 2 35.73 -34.72 54.31
N VAL A 3 35.80 -33.76 55.25
CA VAL A 3 35.62 -33.74 56.72
C VAL A 3 35.64 -32.26 57.20
N ASN A 4 34.80 -31.95 58.20
CA ASN A 4 34.89 -31.07 59.41
C ASN A 4 35.55 -29.68 59.36
N ASP A 5 34.83 -28.63 59.79
CA ASP A 5 34.69 -28.01 61.15
C ASP A 5 35.77 -26.98 61.48
N GLU A 6 35.36 -25.76 61.83
CA GLU A 6 35.63 -25.22 63.16
C GLU A 6 34.73 -24.03 63.51
N ALA A 7 34.27 -24.04 64.76
CA ALA A 7 33.37 -23.09 65.38
C ALA A 7 34.14 -21.96 66.10
N GLY A 8 33.56 -20.76 66.12
CA GLY A 8 33.97 -19.66 66.99
C GLY A 8 32.77 -18.80 67.41
N GLN A 9 32.30 -18.98 68.64
CA GLN A 9 31.24 -18.19 69.29
C GLN A 9 31.76 -16.86 69.84
N SER A 10 30.97 -15.78 69.68
CA SER A 10 30.65 -14.72 70.66
C SER A 10 30.10 -13.52 69.87
N GLY A 11 28.83 -13.11 69.98
CA GLY A 11 28.20 -12.53 71.16
C GLY A 11 28.00 -11.03 70.91
N GLY A 12 26.82 -10.58 70.48
CA GLY A 12 26.53 -9.14 70.41
C GLY A 12 25.34 -8.72 69.54
N ALA A 13 24.24 -8.37 70.21
CA ALA A 13 23.11 -7.54 69.76
C ALA A 13 22.23 -8.05 68.58
N LYS A 14 20.99 -8.41 68.91
CA LYS A 14 19.85 -8.41 67.99
C LYS A 14 19.78 -7.05 67.28
N LYS A 15 20.18 -7.01 66.01
CA LYS A 15 19.73 -5.97 65.08
C LYS A 15 18.25 -6.26 64.73
N PRO A 16 17.40 -5.24 64.60
CA PRO A 16 16.02 -5.44 64.15
C PRO A 16 16.05 -6.07 62.75
N ASP A 17 15.10 -6.96 62.50
CA ASP A 17 14.83 -7.58 61.22
C ASP A 17 15.03 -6.60 60.06
N ALA A 18 15.87 -7.01 59.12
CA ALA A 18 15.94 -6.46 57.78
C ALA A 18 14.68 -6.86 57.00
N ALA A 19 13.54 -6.27 57.40
CA ALA A 19 12.34 -6.17 56.58
C ALA A 19 12.30 -4.77 55.96
N LEU A 20 13.31 -4.42 55.18
CA LEU A 20 13.21 -3.34 54.19
C LEU A 20 12.46 -3.90 52.99
N THR A 21 11.13 -3.82 53.09
CA THR A 21 10.20 -3.95 51.98
C THR A 21 10.65 -3.11 50.79
N ARG A 22 10.74 -3.74 49.62
CA ARG A 22 10.72 -3.09 48.29
C ARG A 22 9.48 -2.19 48.23
N ALA A 23 9.59 -0.91 48.61
CA ALA A 23 8.54 0.06 48.36
C ALA A 23 8.55 0.40 46.85
N GLY A 24 7.39 0.28 46.18
CA GLY A 24 7.23 0.70 44.79
C GLY A 24 7.37 2.22 44.63
N PHE A 25 7.39 2.70 43.37
CA PHE A 25 7.41 4.13 43.09
C PHE A 25 6.20 4.82 43.78
N PRO A 26 6.40 5.91 44.53
CA PRO A 26 5.31 6.52 45.28
C PRO A 26 4.39 7.28 44.32
N VAL A 27 3.15 6.81 44.18
CA VAL A 27 2.10 7.50 43.43
C VAL A 27 1.31 8.40 44.39
N PRO A 28 1.10 9.70 44.07
CA PRO A 28 0.26 10.56 44.89
C PRO A 28 -1.14 9.95 45.07
N PRO A 29 -1.74 9.97 46.27
CA PRO A 29 -3.13 9.56 46.41
C PRO A 29 -4.02 10.50 45.58
N SER A 30 -5.13 9.98 45.05
CA SER A 30 -6.06 10.76 44.21
C SER A 30 -6.65 11.99 44.92
N THR A 31 -6.56 12.06 46.25
CA THR A 31 -6.98 13.18 47.11
C THR A 31 -5.87 14.17 47.47
N ALA A 32 -4.63 13.94 47.01
CA ALA A 32 -3.52 14.86 47.27
C ALA A 32 -3.78 16.24 46.67
N THR A 33 -3.30 17.29 47.34
CA THR A 33 -3.21 18.63 46.75
C THR A 33 -2.04 18.71 45.77
N ALA A 34 -2.04 19.70 44.88
CA ALA A 34 -0.94 19.90 43.92
C ALA A 34 0.43 20.01 44.60
N ALA A 35 0.52 20.74 45.71
CA ALA A 35 1.77 20.90 46.47
C ALA A 35 2.25 19.58 47.10
N GLN A 36 1.32 18.75 47.61
CA GLN A 36 1.65 17.44 48.16
C GLN A 36 2.12 16.47 47.07
N ALA A 37 1.42 16.45 45.93
CA ALA A 37 1.80 15.64 44.78
C ALA A 37 3.18 16.03 44.26
N GLU A 38 3.46 17.32 44.08
CA GLU A 38 4.77 17.80 43.64
C GLU A 38 5.89 17.44 44.62
N THR A 39 5.67 17.67 45.92
CA THR A 39 6.65 17.33 46.96
C THR A 39 7.00 15.85 46.95
N LEU A 40 5.97 15.00 46.81
CA LEU A 40 6.14 13.55 46.76
C LEU A 40 6.89 13.11 45.50
N LEU A 41 6.54 13.66 44.33
CA LEU A 41 7.21 13.33 43.07
C LEU A 41 8.67 13.77 43.05
N ARG A 42 9.00 14.94 43.63
CA ARG A 42 10.38 15.43 43.75
C ARG A 42 11.22 14.62 44.74
N ALA A 43 10.59 14.03 45.76
CA ALA A 43 11.24 13.14 46.70
C ALA A 43 11.36 11.69 46.20
N ALA A 44 10.64 11.33 45.13
CA ALA A 44 10.62 9.98 44.59
C ALA A 44 11.93 9.61 43.89
N ASP A 45 12.37 8.35 44.04
CA ASP A 45 13.44 7.81 43.21
C ASP A 45 12.87 7.32 41.87
N TRP A 46 12.93 8.18 40.86
CA TRP A 46 12.47 7.86 39.51
C TRP A 46 13.22 6.67 38.89
N LYS A 47 14.42 6.28 39.36
CA LYS A 47 15.09 5.05 38.88
C LYS A 47 14.30 3.79 39.18
N THR A 48 13.39 3.84 40.16
CA THR A 48 12.48 2.74 40.52
C THR A 48 11.15 2.75 39.76
N PHE A 49 10.90 3.81 38.97
CA PHE A 49 9.71 3.95 38.14
C PHE A 49 9.72 2.92 37.01
N ALA A 50 8.67 2.12 36.94
CA ALA A 50 8.43 1.15 35.88
C ALA A 50 7.14 1.54 35.15
N THR A 51 7.25 1.97 33.90
CA THR A 51 6.13 2.48 33.09
C THR A 51 4.89 1.59 33.13
N ALA A 52 5.07 0.29 32.89
CA ALA A 52 3.98 -0.69 32.86
C ALA A 52 3.23 -0.85 34.20
N ARG A 53 3.86 -0.47 35.33
CA ARG A 53 3.26 -0.56 36.67
C ARG A 53 2.74 0.80 37.15
N ASP A 54 3.53 1.85 36.95
CA ASP A 54 3.38 3.11 37.68
C ASP A 54 2.74 4.23 36.85
N LEU A 55 2.81 4.17 35.52
CA LEU A 55 2.39 5.29 34.68
C LEU A 55 0.88 5.51 34.72
N VAL A 56 0.07 4.46 34.53
CA VAL A 56 -1.40 4.59 34.52
C VAL A 56 -1.93 5.08 35.88
N PRO A 57 -1.52 4.53 37.03
CA PRO A 57 -1.89 5.08 38.33
C PRO A 57 -1.44 6.53 38.54
N LEU A 58 -0.20 6.86 38.12
CA LEU A 58 0.31 8.23 38.22
C LEU A 58 -0.51 9.20 37.35
N ARG A 59 -0.86 8.80 36.12
CA ARG A 59 -1.72 9.58 35.21
C ARG A 59 -3.08 9.82 35.85
N ALA A 60 -3.72 8.79 36.39
CA ALA A 60 -5.02 8.95 37.06
C ALA A 60 -4.93 9.88 38.29
N ALA A 61 -3.87 9.76 39.09
CA ALA A 61 -3.66 10.62 40.25
C ALA A 61 -3.48 12.10 39.86
N LEU A 62 -2.69 12.37 38.81
CA LEU A 62 -2.50 13.74 38.32
C LEU A 62 -3.73 14.28 37.61
N ALA A 63 -4.48 13.47 36.86
CA ALA A 63 -5.77 13.89 36.30
C ALA A 63 -6.74 14.34 37.40
N ALA A 64 -6.78 13.64 38.53
CA ALA A 64 -7.60 14.06 39.67
C ALA A 64 -7.12 15.39 40.29
N VAL A 65 -5.81 15.67 40.29
CA VAL A 65 -5.27 16.98 40.70
C VAL A 65 -5.65 18.05 39.68
N GLU A 66 -5.54 17.77 38.39
CA GLU A 66 -5.95 18.67 37.31
C GLU A 66 -7.43 19.06 37.41
N ASP A 67 -8.33 18.09 37.64
CA ASP A 67 -9.76 18.35 37.76
C ASP A 67 -10.09 19.34 38.90
N ARG A 68 -9.23 19.44 39.93
CA ARG A 68 -9.44 20.30 41.10
C ARG A 68 -8.67 21.62 41.04
N GLU A 69 -7.44 21.58 40.55
CA GLU A 69 -6.46 22.68 40.69
C GLU A 69 -5.88 23.12 39.34
N GLY A 70 -6.32 22.52 38.22
CA GLY A 70 -5.76 22.74 36.89
C GLY A 70 -4.37 22.12 36.73
N VAL A 71 -3.69 22.48 35.64
CA VAL A 71 -2.32 22.03 35.38
C VAL A 71 -1.34 22.78 36.29
N THR A 72 -0.52 22.03 37.02
CA THR A 72 0.36 22.54 38.10
C THR A 72 1.81 22.09 37.95
N GLY A 73 2.70 22.55 38.86
CA GLY A 73 4.11 22.15 38.90
C GLY A 73 4.34 20.64 39.04
N ALA A 74 3.42 19.91 39.68
CA ALA A 74 3.45 18.45 39.74
C ALA A 74 3.39 17.80 38.36
N HIS A 75 2.50 18.30 37.48
CA HIS A 75 2.34 17.83 36.10
C HIS A 75 3.58 18.12 35.27
N ARG A 76 4.08 19.36 35.35
CA ARG A 76 5.29 19.83 34.65
C ARG A 76 6.49 18.97 35.00
N TYR A 77 6.72 18.76 36.30
CA TYR A 77 7.84 17.96 36.80
C TYR A 77 7.72 16.49 36.39
N ALA A 78 6.54 15.87 36.50
CA ALA A 78 6.34 14.49 36.05
C ALA A 78 6.62 14.34 34.56
N THR A 79 6.13 15.27 33.73
CA THR A 79 6.40 15.25 32.28
C THR A 79 7.88 15.40 31.98
N GLU A 80 8.59 16.30 32.65
CA GLU A 80 10.05 16.46 32.51
C GLU A 80 10.79 15.16 32.81
N GLN A 81 10.43 14.45 33.89
CA GLN A 81 11.03 13.16 34.23
C GLN A 81 10.73 12.07 33.20
N LEU A 82 9.53 12.06 32.63
CA LEU A 82 9.16 11.13 31.55
C LEU A 82 9.91 11.45 30.24
N ARG A 83 10.11 12.73 29.91
CA ARG A 83 10.92 13.17 28.75
C ARG A 83 12.37 12.71 28.87
N HIS A 84 12.99 12.84 30.04
CA HIS A 84 14.33 12.30 30.30
C HIS A 84 14.43 10.78 30.15
N ARG A 85 13.30 10.07 30.16
CA ARG A 85 13.19 8.62 29.96
C ARG A 85 12.81 8.23 28.53
N GLY A 86 12.74 9.19 27.61
CA GLY A 86 12.46 8.94 26.20
C GLY A 86 10.98 9.03 25.82
N ALA A 87 10.16 9.76 26.60
CA ALA A 87 8.83 10.13 26.13
C ALA A 87 8.94 10.99 24.86
N LEU A 88 8.26 10.59 23.79
CA LEU A 88 8.31 11.27 22.49
C LEU A 88 6.99 11.97 22.20
N LEU A 89 7.06 13.16 21.61
CA LEU A 89 5.86 13.84 21.15
C LEU A 89 5.29 13.14 19.90
N ARG A 90 3.97 12.89 19.88
CA ARG A 90 3.26 12.24 18.78
C ARG A 90 2.01 13.01 18.37
N HIS A 91 1.66 12.90 17.10
CA HIS A 91 0.41 13.39 16.51
C HIS A 91 -0.34 12.22 15.84
N PRO A 92 -1.64 12.39 15.54
CA PRO A 92 -2.50 11.33 15.06
C PRO A 92 -2.51 11.24 13.52
N ASP A 93 -1.95 12.19 12.81
CA ASP A 93 -2.02 12.26 11.34
C ASP A 93 -0.95 11.39 10.66
N GLY A 94 -1.15 10.07 10.67
CA GLY A 94 -0.22 9.10 10.09
C GLY A 94 -0.70 8.45 8.80
N HIS A 95 -2.00 8.51 8.53
CA HIS A 95 -2.63 7.87 7.38
C HIS A 95 -2.92 8.92 6.31
N GLN A 96 -2.28 8.76 5.15
CA GLN A 96 -2.45 9.65 3.99
C GLN A 96 -3.52 9.15 2.99
N HIS A 97 -4.06 7.96 3.24
CA HIS A 97 -5.15 7.34 2.49
C HIS A 97 -6.20 6.79 3.46
N GLU A 98 -7.26 6.26 2.90
CA GLU A 98 -8.37 5.65 3.61
C GLU A 98 -7.88 4.54 4.57
N LEU A 99 -8.47 4.53 5.77
CA LEU A 99 -8.31 3.46 6.73
C LEU A 99 -8.96 2.20 6.15
N SER A 100 -8.20 1.10 6.08
CA SER A 100 -8.62 -0.14 5.43
C SER A 100 -8.61 -1.33 6.38
N SER A 101 -7.88 -1.27 7.49
CA SER A 101 -7.69 -2.41 8.38
C SER A 101 -7.71 -2.01 9.85
N HIS A 102 -8.29 -2.89 10.67
CA HIS A 102 -8.51 -2.61 12.08
C HIS A 102 -8.37 -3.88 12.92
N ALA A 103 -7.74 -3.77 14.09
CA ALA A 103 -7.68 -4.87 15.04
C ALA A 103 -7.72 -4.36 16.49
N LEU A 104 -8.72 -4.77 17.26
CA LEU A 104 -8.76 -4.55 18.71
C LEU A 104 -7.85 -5.57 19.40
N SER A 105 -7.02 -5.13 20.34
CA SER A 105 -6.14 -6.04 21.09
C SER A 105 -6.95 -6.99 21.99
N PRO A 106 -6.42 -8.18 22.35
CA PRO A 106 -7.18 -9.18 23.12
C PRO A 106 -7.52 -8.70 24.53
N ASP A 107 -6.73 -7.78 25.08
CA ASP A 107 -7.00 -7.10 26.36
C ASP A 107 -7.96 -5.90 26.21
N GLY A 108 -8.32 -5.52 24.98
CA GLY A 108 -9.19 -4.38 24.67
C GLY A 108 -8.55 -3.01 24.96
N GLU A 109 -7.27 -2.93 25.29
CA GLU A 109 -6.60 -1.67 25.64
C GLU A 109 -6.12 -0.88 24.43
N TYR A 110 -5.90 -1.55 23.28
CA TYR A 110 -5.34 -0.94 22.08
C TYR A 110 -6.15 -1.25 20.81
N LEU A 111 -6.21 -0.28 19.89
CA LEU A 111 -6.70 -0.48 18.53
C LEU A 111 -5.53 -0.25 17.58
N ALA A 112 -5.21 -1.26 16.78
CA ALA A 112 -4.33 -1.11 15.63
C ALA A 112 -5.19 -0.70 14.43
N VAL A 113 -4.72 0.31 13.69
CA VAL A 113 -5.39 0.85 12.51
C VAL A 113 -4.35 0.96 11.39
N GLY A 114 -4.66 0.39 10.23
CA GLY A 114 -3.84 0.49 9.03
C GLY A 114 -4.59 1.19 7.90
N SER A 115 -3.81 1.79 7.01
CA SER A 115 -4.31 2.32 5.74
C SER A 115 -3.59 1.64 4.59
N TRP A 116 -4.32 1.43 3.50
CA TRP A 116 -3.71 1.14 2.21
C TRP A 116 -2.87 2.36 1.77
N ILE A 117 -2.03 2.20 0.74
CA ILE A 117 -1.05 3.23 0.34
C ILE A 117 -1.27 3.82 -1.04
N GLY A 118 -2.40 3.49 -1.68
CA GLY A 118 -2.62 3.90 -3.05
C GLY A 118 -1.65 3.21 -4.00
N ASP A 119 -1.37 3.89 -5.10
CA ASP A 119 -0.41 3.45 -6.12
C ASP A 119 1.06 3.78 -5.74
N ASP A 120 1.30 4.42 -4.59
CA ASP A 120 2.63 4.83 -4.14
C ASP A 120 3.29 3.77 -3.21
N TYR A 121 3.60 2.61 -3.79
CA TYR A 121 4.20 1.46 -3.08
C TYR A 121 5.48 1.77 -2.29
N GLU A 122 6.27 2.71 -2.82
CA GLU A 122 7.60 3.06 -2.33
C GLU A 122 7.59 3.97 -1.10
N ARG A 123 6.54 4.77 -0.93
CA ARG A 123 6.35 5.56 0.30
C ARG A 123 6.24 4.64 1.51
N GLY A 124 5.64 3.47 1.31
CA GLY A 124 5.32 2.52 2.36
C GLY A 124 4.10 2.93 3.18
N GLY A 125 3.53 1.94 3.86
CA GLY A 125 2.34 2.07 4.68
C GLY A 125 2.66 2.40 6.13
N SER A 126 1.60 2.78 6.83
CA SER A 126 1.65 3.04 8.26
C SER A 126 0.59 2.23 8.99
N ILE A 127 0.94 1.77 10.19
CA ILE A 127 -0.02 1.23 11.17
C ILE A 127 0.06 2.09 12.43
N GLN A 128 -1.06 2.65 12.86
CA GLN A 128 -1.15 3.38 14.12
C GLN A 128 -1.69 2.51 15.24
N ILE A 129 -1.13 2.71 16.43
CA ILE A 129 -1.54 2.03 17.66
C ILE A 129 -2.15 3.08 18.59
N TRP A 130 -3.40 2.85 18.96
CA TRP A 130 -4.22 3.77 19.74
C TRP A 130 -4.46 3.20 21.13
N GLU A 131 -4.16 3.96 22.19
CA GLU A 131 -4.57 3.59 23.55
C GLU A 131 -6.02 4.04 23.77
N LEU A 132 -6.94 3.10 23.96
CA LEU A 132 -8.37 3.40 24.03
C LEU A 132 -8.72 4.28 25.22
N ALA A 133 -8.11 4.01 26.38
CA ALA A 133 -8.37 4.75 27.62
C ALA A 133 -8.12 6.27 27.52
N THR A 134 -7.27 6.71 26.58
CA THR A 134 -7.00 8.13 26.35
C THR A 134 -7.48 8.62 24.98
N GLY A 135 -7.82 7.70 24.08
CA GLY A 135 -8.12 8.00 22.67
C GLY A 135 -6.94 8.63 21.94
N ARG A 136 -5.69 8.24 22.26
CA ARG A 136 -4.47 8.83 21.68
C ARG A 136 -3.61 7.82 20.97
N CYS A 137 -3.00 8.25 19.87
CA CYS A 137 -2.00 7.48 19.15
C CYS A 137 -0.71 7.40 20.00
N VAL A 138 -0.36 6.19 20.45
CA VAL A 138 0.82 5.93 21.27
C VAL A 138 2.00 5.43 20.44
N ASN A 139 1.74 4.93 19.24
CA ASN A 139 2.79 4.60 18.28
C ASN A 139 2.31 4.65 16.82
N MET A 140 3.27 4.82 15.92
CA MET A 140 3.10 4.65 14.48
C MET A 140 4.22 3.75 13.95
N LEU A 141 3.85 2.63 13.35
CA LEU A 141 4.72 1.78 12.57
C LEU A 141 4.73 2.30 11.13
N ASP A 142 5.66 3.20 10.83
CA ASP A 142 5.74 3.91 9.54
C ASP A 142 6.84 3.32 8.63
N GLY A 143 6.66 3.49 7.32
CA GLY A 143 7.58 3.01 6.29
C GLY A 143 7.51 1.49 6.08
N ILE A 144 6.33 0.88 6.24
CA ILE A 144 6.08 -0.53 5.90
C ILE A 144 6.14 -0.66 4.38
N PHE A 145 7.23 -1.20 3.85
CA PHE A 145 7.44 -1.31 2.42
C PHE A 145 6.29 -2.02 1.70
N GLY A 146 5.89 -1.50 0.53
CA GLY A 146 4.79 -2.03 -0.27
C GLY A 146 3.41 -1.92 0.39
N GLY A 147 3.32 -1.22 1.53
CA GLY A 147 2.04 -0.89 2.17
C GLY A 147 1.55 -1.94 3.14
N GLN A 148 0.46 -1.59 3.84
CA GLN A 148 -0.24 -2.52 4.70
C GLN A 148 -1.56 -2.95 4.04
N GLY A 149 -1.74 -4.26 3.96
CA GLY A 149 -2.94 -4.89 3.42
C GLY A 149 -3.24 -4.53 1.96
N TRP A 150 -4.45 -4.90 1.54
CA TRP A 150 -5.04 -4.50 0.28
C TRP A 150 -6.47 -4.05 0.53
N HIS A 151 -6.97 -3.14 -0.30
CA HIS A 151 -8.32 -2.64 -0.14
C HIS A 151 -9.34 -3.79 -0.17
N ALA A 152 -10.27 -3.80 0.79
CA ALA A 152 -11.34 -4.79 0.97
C ALA A 152 -10.94 -6.24 1.34
N TYR A 153 -9.69 -6.46 1.75
CA TYR A 153 -9.30 -7.70 2.41
C TYR A 153 -9.50 -7.59 3.92
N ARG A 154 -10.02 -8.65 4.51
CA ARG A 154 -10.28 -8.76 5.97
C ARG A 154 -9.11 -9.40 6.70
N HIS A 155 -9.05 -9.16 8.00
CA HIS A 155 -8.11 -9.78 8.93
C HIS A 155 -6.63 -9.61 8.52
N THR A 156 -6.35 -8.50 7.83
CA THR A 156 -5.00 -8.11 7.40
C THR A 156 -4.14 -7.61 8.56
N LEU A 157 -4.76 -7.39 9.73
CA LEU A 157 -4.12 -7.14 11.03
C LEU A 157 -4.64 -8.14 12.07
N GLN A 158 -3.74 -8.77 12.82
CA GLN A 158 -4.11 -9.69 13.91
C GLN A 158 -3.17 -9.53 15.12
N TRP A 159 -3.76 -9.47 16.32
CA TRP A 159 -3.03 -9.46 17.57
C TRP A 159 -2.73 -10.88 18.07
N SER A 160 -1.50 -11.14 18.56
CA SER A 160 -1.19 -12.35 19.34
C SER A 160 -1.97 -12.35 20.65
N ALA A 161 -2.19 -13.53 21.24
CA ALA A 161 -3.02 -13.67 22.45
C ALA A 161 -2.49 -12.87 23.66
N ASP A 162 -1.17 -12.65 23.72
CA ASP A 162 -0.54 -11.85 24.77
C ASP A 162 -0.48 -10.33 24.47
N GLY A 163 -1.00 -9.89 23.32
CA GLY A 163 -1.02 -8.50 22.88
C GLY A 163 0.35 -7.90 22.55
N ARG A 164 1.42 -8.72 22.46
CA ARG A 164 2.79 -8.21 22.25
C ARG A 164 3.24 -8.21 20.79
N VAL A 165 2.58 -9.00 19.96
CA VAL A 165 2.89 -9.15 18.54
C VAL A 165 1.69 -8.72 17.73
N LEU A 166 1.94 -7.87 16.74
CA LEU A 166 0.99 -7.52 15.70
C LEU A 166 1.51 -8.13 14.40
N ALA A 167 0.73 -9.04 13.81
CA ALA A 167 0.99 -9.50 12.46
C ALA A 167 0.20 -8.65 11.47
N ALA A 168 0.84 -8.33 10.35
CA ALA A 168 0.22 -7.58 9.28
C ALA A 168 0.58 -8.19 7.93
N GLU A 169 -0.40 -8.22 7.05
CA GLU A 169 -0.16 -8.39 5.63
C GLU A 169 0.44 -7.09 5.07
N PHE A 170 1.48 -7.24 4.24
CA PHE A 170 2.21 -6.11 3.68
C PHE A 170 2.85 -6.50 2.35
N ASN A 171 3.24 -5.50 1.55
CA ASN A 171 3.92 -5.71 0.26
C ASN A 171 3.18 -6.67 -0.70
N THR A 172 1.84 -6.60 -0.71
CA THR A 172 0.92 -7.41 -1.53
C THR A 172 0.91 -8.93 -1.27
N ASN A 173 2.04 -9.56 -0.94
CA ASN A 173 2.17 -11.02 -0.85
C ASN A 173 3.03 -11.49 0.35
N MET A 174 3.24 -10.62 1.33
CA MET A 174 4.02 -10.92 2.54
C MET A 174 3.17 -10.80 3.80
N VAL A 175 3.54 -11.59 4.80
CA VAL A 175 3.03 -11.45 6.17
C VAL A 175 4.20 -11.24 7.10
N GLY A 176 4.14 -10.14 7.85
CA GLY A 176 5.20 -9.70 8.75
C GLY A 176 4.71 -9.62 10.17
N LYS A 177 5.63 -9.64 11.13
CA LYS A 177 5.32 -9.35 12.53
C LYS A 177 6.13 -8.19 13.09
N TRP A 178 5.43 -7.40 13.88
CA TRP A 178 5.96 -6.28 14.63
C TRP A 178 5.73 -6.46 16.12
N ASN A 179 6.58 -5.84 16.91
CA ASN A 179 6.24 -5.54 18.30
C ASN A 179 5.94 -4.04 18.35
N PRO A 180 4.66 -3.64 18.50
CA PRO A 180 4.26 -2.23 18.46
C PRO A 180 4.86 -1.39 19.59
N PHE A 181 5.46 -2.00 20.62
CA PHE A 181 6.00 -1.32 21.78
C PHE A 181 7.55 -1.34 21.81
N ALA A 182 8.21 -1.87 20.78
CA ALA A 182 9.67 -1.95 20.71
C ALA A 182 10.33 -0.65 20.20
N GLY A 183 11.65 -0.55 20.39
CA GLY A 183 12.48 0.62 20.05
C GLY A 183 12.51 1.05 18.57
N ARG A 184 12.20 0.16 17.62
CA ARG A 184 12.28 0.41 16.17
C ARG A 184 11.13 -0.30 15.45
N ALA A 185 10.57 0.38 14.44
CA ALA A 185 9.35 -0.03 13.74
C ALA A 185 9.59 -0.77 12.40
N HIS A 186 10.72 -0.55 11.72
CA HIS A 186 11.02 -1.17 10.41
C HIS A 186 12.51 -1.52 10.29
N PRO A 187 12.89 -2.64 9.62
CA PRO A 187 12.03 -3.68 9.01
C PRO A 187 11.19 -4.48 10.03
N PRO A 188 10.22 -5.31 9.58
CA PRO A 188 9.54 -6.26 10.46
C PRO A 188 10.55 -7.11 11.25
N LYS A 189 10.14 -7.62 12.42
CA LYS A 189 11.00 -8.49 13.23
C LYS A 189 11.17 -9.87 12.60
N ALA A 190 10.12 -10.35 11.94
CA ALA A 190 10.15 -11.52 11.08
C ALA A 190 9.09 -11.39 10.00
N ASP A 191 9.30 -12.04 8.87
CA ASP A 191 8.39 -12.07 7.74
C ASP A 191 8.41 -13.44 7.08
N VAL A 192 7.38 -13.69 6.28
CA VAL A 192 7.30 -14.80 5.35
C VAL A 192 6.77 -14.24 4.04
N ALA A 193 7.44 -14.55 2.94
CA ALA A 193 6.97 -14.28 1.60
C ALA A 193 6.55 -15.60 0.94
N LEU A 194 5.44 -15.59 0.22
CA LEU A 194 5.06 -16.67 -0.69
C LEU A 194 5.26 -16.16 -2.13
N ALA A 195 6.50 -16.17 -2.58
CA ALA A 195 6.79 -16.03 -4.00
C ALA A 195 6.54 -17.38 -4.68
N GLY A 196 5.27 -17.69 -4.99
CA GLY A 196 4.96 -18.83 -5.85
C GLY A 196 5.69 -18.70 -7.19
N ILE A 197 6.07 -19.82 -7.81
CA ILE A 197 6.74 -19.89 -9.13
C ILE A 197 5.93 -19.17 -10.23
N ASN A 198 4.65 -18.88 -9.98
CA ASN A 198 3.73 -18.17 -10.88
C ASN A 198 3.31 -16.75 -10.41
N GLY A 199 3.98 -16.16 -9.42
CA GLY A 199 3.76 -14.76 -9.03
C GLY A 199 2.32 -14.46 -8.59
N ALA A 200 1.90 -14.97 -7.43
CA ALA A 200 0.62 -14.60 -6.86
C ALA A 200 0.57 -13.06 -6.65
N ASN A 201 -0.15 -12.37 -7.54
CA ASN A 201 -0.34 -10.91 -7.52
C ASN A 201 -1.44 -10.49 -6.52
N ARG A 202 -1.65 -11.26 -5.45
CA ARG A 202 -2.73 -11.02 -4.47
C ARG A 202 -2.26 -11.25 -3.05
N PRO A 203 -2.92 -10.58 -2.09
CA PRO A 203 -2.90 -10.90 -0.67
C PRO A 203 -2.92 -12.41 -0.42
N VAL A 204 -2.03 -12.87 0.44
CA VAL A 204 -1.89 -14.29 0.79
C VAL A 204 -2.95 -14.74 1.78
N GLY A 205 -3.51 -13.82 2.58
CA GLY A 205 -4.41 -14.17 3.69
C GLY A 205 -3.70 -14.99 4.78
N PHE A 206 -4.02 -14.77 6.06
CA PHE A 206 -3.35 -15.51 7.13
C PHE A 206 -4.16 -15.66 8.40
N ALA A 207 -3.73 -16.60 9.26
CA ALA A 207 -4.03 -16.62 10.68
C ALA A 207 -2.73 -16.56 11.49
N LEU A 208 -2.67 -15.71 12.49
CA LEU A 208 -1.57 -15.66 13.45
C LEU A 208 -1.78 -16.72 14.54
N HIS A 209 -0.76 -17.56 14.77
CA HIS A 209 -0.78 -18.48 15.90
C HIS A 209 -0.77 -17.68 17.23
N PRO A 210 -1.53 -18.10 18.26
CA PRO A 210 -1.74 -17.31 19.48
C PRO A 210 -0.45 -16.91 20.22
N ASP A 211 0.64 -17.68 20.08
CA ASP A 211 1.94 -17.37 20.67
C ASP A 211 2.78 -16.34 19.87
N GLY A 212 2.33 -15.93 18.67
CA GLY A 212 3.02 -14.99 17.79
C GLY A 212 4.28 -15.52 17.10
N THR A 213 4.49 -16.85 17.08
CA THR A 213 5.70 -17.48 16.52
C THR A 213 5.49 -18.16 15.17
N GLY A 214 4.25 -18.44 14.77
CA GLY A 214 3.91 -19.05 13.49
C GLY A 214 2.65 -18.46 12.87
N ILE A 215 2.45 -18.74 11.59
CA ILE A 215 1.27 -18.34 10.82
C ILE A 215 0.78 -19.53 9.99
N PHE A 216 -0.53 -19.56 9.77
CA PHE A 216 -1.12 -20.32 8.68
C PHE A 216 -1.34 -19.34 7.53
N LEU A 217 -0.71 -19.61 6.40
CA LEU A 217 -0.83 -18.82 5.18
C LEU A 217 -1.82 -19.49 4.25
N HIS A 218 -2.73 -18.70 3.68
CA HIS A 218 -3.57 -19.18 2.58
C HIS A 218 -2.72 -19.11 1.28
N HIS A 219 -3.14 -19.83 0.25
CA HIS A 219 -2.56 -19.71 -1.11
C HIS A 219 -1.03 -19.91 -1.24
N GLY A 220 -0.45 -20.91 -0.56
CA GLY A 220 1.00 -21.12 -0.55
C GLY A 220 1.66 -21.43 -1.91
N ASP A 221 1.03 -22.25 -2.75
CA ASP A 221 1.48 -22.59 -4.11
C ASP A 221 0.33 -23.30 -4.86
N TRP A 222 -0.15 -22.68 -5.94
CA TRP A 222 -1.30 -23.14 -6.72
C TRP A 222 -1.08 -24.51 -7.37
N ASP A 223 0.17 -24.84 -7.73
CA ASP A 223 0.47 -26.07 -8.46
C ASP A 223 0.89 -27.22 -7.52
N ALA A 224 1.30 -26.93 -6.28
CA ALA A 224 1.88 -27.92 -5.36
C ALA A 224 0.90 -28.50 -4.31
N SER A 225 -0.27 -27.87 -4.09
CA SER A 225 -1.19 -28.22 -2.99
C SER A 225 -2.49 -29.00 -3.32
N PRO A 226 -2.84 -29.43 -4.56
CA PRO A 226 -4.15 -30.05 -4.79
C PRO A 226 -4.34 -31.41 -4.08
N GLY A 227 -3.26 -32.15 -3.81
CA GLY A 227 -3.31 -33.44 -3.13
C GLY A 227 -3.51 -33.40 -1.60
N THR A 228 -3.58 -32.21 -1.00
CA THR A 228 -3.68 -32.02 0.46
C THR A 228 -5.09 -31.66 0.92
N GLY A 229 -6.04 -31.47 0.00
CA GLY A 229 -7.42 -31.06 0.30
C GLY A 229 -7.58 -29.62 0.82
N VAL A 230 -6.48 -28.92 1.15
CA VAL A 230 -6.49 -27.50 1.56
C VAL A 230 -5.27 -26.77 1.01
N TRP A 231 -5.50 -25.64 0.36
CA TRP A 231 -4.46 -24.73 -0.12
C TRP A 231 -3.98 -23.83 1.01
N GLY A 232 -2.96 -24.29 1.71
CA GLY A 232 -2.30 -23.50 2.74
C GLY A 232 -1.08 -24.19 3.29
N CYS A 233 -0.29 -23.45 4.06
CA CYS A 233 0.87 -23.97 4.73
C CYS A 233 1.06 -23.31 6.10
N LEU A 234 1.76 -24.01 6.98
CA LEU A 234 2.24 -23.44 8.23
C LEU A 234 3.64 -22.90 8.00
N ALA A 235 3.89 -21.66 8.39
CA ALA A 235 5.21 -21.05 8.27
C ALA A 235 5.63 -20.42 9.61
N PRO A 236 6.91 -20.56 10.02
CA PRO A 236 7.40 -19.95 11.23
C PRO A 236 7.80 -18.48 11.01
N LEU A 237 7.45 -17.59 11.95
CA LEU A 237 7.89 -16.19 11.98
C LEU A 237 9.17 -16.05 12.82
N ARG A 238 10.33 -16.44 12.28
CA ARG A 238 11.60 -16.54 13.03
C ARG A 238 12.56 -15.36 12.85
N ARG A 239 12.77 -14.92 11.61
CA ARG A 239 13.66 -13.82 11.23
C ARG A 239 13.07 -13.09 10.03
N SER A 240 13.42 -11.83 9.87
CA SER A 240 13.03 -11.06 8.69
C SER A 240 14.05 -11.31 7.60
N ASN A 241 13.56 -11.64 6.42
CA ASN A 241 14.31 -11.94 5.21
C ASN A 241 14.15 -10.81 4.20
N PHE A 242 14.02 -9.56 4.68
CA PHE A 242 13.77 -8.35 3.90
C PHE A 242 14.95 -7.93 2.99
N SER A 243 15.51 -8.90 2.27
CA SER A 243 16.39 -8.79 1.11
C SER A 243 15.64 -9.36 -0.10
N ASN A 244 15.97 -8.91 -1.33
CA ASN A 244 15.30 -9.32 -2.57
C ASN A 244 15.29 -10.84 -2.87
N ASP A 245 15.97 -11.65 -2.06
CA ASP A 245 15.91 -13.11 -2.10
C ASP A 245 14.72 -13.64 -1.28
N PHE A 246 13.52 -13.61 -1.87
CA PHE A 246 12.24 -14.01 -1.25
C PHE A 246 12.07 -15.53 -1.02
N ARG A 247 13.11 -16.27 -0.62
CA ARG A 247 13.12 -17.75 -0.67
C ARG A 247 13.25 -18.49 0.67
N ASP A 248 13.22 -17.79 1.80
CA ASP A 248 13.59 -18.38 3.10
C ASP A 248 12.43 -18.92 3.96
N ALA A 249 11.23 -19.08 3.39
CA ALA A 249 10.19 -19.82 4.09
C ALA A 249 10.59 -21.32 4.13
N ASP A 250 10.58 -21.94 5.31
CA ASP A 250 10.46 -23.41 5.46
C ASP A 250 8.94 -23.74 5.61
N PRO A 251 8.07 -23.55 4.58
CA PRO A 251 6.66 -23.82 4.74
C PRO A 251 6.44 -25.31 4.97
N VAL A 252 5.62 -25.63 5.95
CA VAL A 252 5.18 -26.99 6.21
C VAL A 252 3.78 -27.14 5.65
N TRP A 253 3.70 -27.78 4.49
CA TRP A 253 2.46 -28.01 3.75
C TRP A 253 1.47 -28.89 4.49
N MET A 254 0.18 -28.77 4.13
CA MET A 254 -0.86 -29.65 4.64
C MET A 254 -0.63 -31.10 4.15
N ASN A 255 -1.09 -32.09 4.92
CA ASN A 255 -1.03 -33.49 4.52
C ASN A 255 -2.30 -33.89 3.76
N THR A 256 -2.20 -34.93 2.93
CA THR A 256 -3.38 -35.55 2.31
C THR A 256 -4.40 -35.96 3.38
N PRO A 257 -5.67 -35.55 3.24
CA PRO A 257 -6.70 -35.85 4.21
C PRO A 257 -7.11 -37.33 4.11
N ASP A 258 -7.85 -37.80 5.11
CA ASP A 258 -8.41 -39.15 5.08
C ASP A 258 -9.22 -39.39 3.78
N PRO A 259 -9.13 -40.55 3.11
CA PRO A 259 -9.82 -40.79 1.85
C PRO A 259 -11.34 -40.59 1.89
N GLN A 260 -12.00 -40.84 3.02
CA GLN A 260 -13.45 -40.60 3.15
C GLN A 260 -13.75 -39.10 3.17
N LEU A 261 -12.94 -38.33 3.89
CA LEU A 261 -13.07 -36.88 3.94
C LEU A 261 -12.68 -36.23 2.61
N PHE A 262 -11.64 -36.73 1.95
CA PHE A 262 -11.25 -36.28 0.61
C PHE A 262 -12.33 -36.59 -0.43
N ALA A 263 -12.99 -37.74 -0.33
CA ALA A 263 -14.14 -38.07 -1.18
C ALA A 263 -15.33 -37.13 -0.93
N SER A 264 -15.52 -36.64 0.30
CA SER A 264 -16.57 -35.64 0.59
C SER A 264 -16.34 -34.29 -0.09
N LEU A 265 -15.06 -33.98 -0.39
CA LEU A 265 -14.66 -32.83 -1.22
C LEU A 265 -14.79 -33.11 -2.73
N ASN A 266 -15.28 -34.28 -3.14
CA ASN A 266 -15.29 -34.72 -4.54
C ASN A 266 -13.91 -34.63 -5.23
N GLY A 267 -12.83 -34.76 -4.46
CA GLY A 267 -11.45 -34.61 -4.96
C GLY A 267 -10.98 -33.16 -5.15
N ALA A 268 -11.76 -32.16 -4.71
CA ALA A 268 -11.37 -30.76 -4.69
C ALA A 268 -10.47 -30.42 -3.49
N ALA A 269 -9.78 -29.28 -3.59
CA ALA A 269 -9.04 -28.68 -2.49
C ALA A 269 -9.70 -27.36 -2.08
N ILE A 270 -9.79 -27.09 -0.78
CA ILE A 270 -10.39 -25.87 -0.25
C ILE A 270 -9.35 -24.75 -0.29
N SER A 271 -9.71 -23.59 -0.84
CA SER A 271 -8.92 -22.38 -0.72
C SER A 271 -9.51 -21.52 0.41
N PRO A 272 -8.83 -21.40 1.57
CA PRO A 272 -9.31 -20.55 2.64
C PRO A 272 -9.42 -19.09 2.19
N ASP A 273 -10.51 -18.44 2.54
CA ASP A 273 -10.66 -16.98 2.42
C ASP A 273 -10.47 -16.30 3.78
N VAL A 274 -10.89 -16.97 4.85
CA VAL A 274 -10.69 -16.53 6.23
C VAL A 274 -10.30 -17.72 7.10
N SER A 275 -9.40 -17.48 8.06
CA SER A 275 -9.02 -18.50 9.04
C SER A 275 -8.54 -17.89 10.34
N TRP A 276 -8.61 -18.66 11.42
CA TRP A 276 -8.08 -18.29 12.72
C TRP A 276 -7.65 -19.53 13.49
N PHE A 277 -6.65 -19.37 14.34
CA PHE A 277 -6.22 -20.42 15.26
C PHE A 277 -7.16 -20.55 16.45
N SER A 278 -7.23 -21.75 17.03
CA SER A 278 -7.69 -21.95 18.40
C SER A 278 -6.80 -21.22 19.40
N ALA A 279 -7.37 -20.88 20.54
CA ALA A 279 -6.68 -20.19 21.62
C ALA A 279 -5.49 -21.01 22.15
N ASP A 280 -5.58 -22.34 22.08
CA ASP A 280 -4.48 -23.25 22.40
C ASP A 280 -3.48 -23.50 21.25
N GLY A 281 -3.77 -23.00 20.04
CA GLY A 281 -2.94 -23.11 18.85
C GLY A 281 -2.94 -24.49 18.18
N THR A 282 -3.76 -25.43 18.64
CA THR A 282 -3.76 -26.82 18.15
C THR A 282 -4.67 -27.04 16.94
N ARG A 283 -5.56 -26.10 16.64
CA ARG A 283 -6.51 -26.16 15.53
C ARG A 283 -6.52 -24.86 14.74
N ILE A 284 -6.89 -24.99 13.48
CA ILE A 284 -7.28 -23.86 12.63
C ILE A 284 -8.73 -24.09 12.24
N TRP A 285 -9.56 -23.06 12.32
CA TRP A 285 -10.86 -23.02 11.66
C TRP A 285 -10.78 -22.06 10.49
N GLY A 286 -11.56 -22.33 9.46
CA GLY A 286 -11.68 -21.41 8.35
C GLY A 286 -12.88 -21.68 7.48
N PHE A 287 -13.12 -20.71 6.61
CA PHE A 287 -14.14 -20.76 5.58
C PHE A 287 -13.48 -20.39 4.25
N GLY A 288 -13.89 -21.03 3.16
CA GLY A 288 -13.26 -20.80 1.88
C GLY A 288 -14.03 -21.37 0.69
N GLU A 289 -13.69 -20.88 -0.51
CA GLU A 289 -14.18 -21.34 -1.81
C GLU A 289 -13.12 -22.14 -2.60
N TRP A 290 -13.42 -22.50 -3.85
CA TRP A 290 -12.56 -23.29 -4.73
C TRP A 290 -12.44 -22.70 -6.16
N TRP A 291 -11.29 -22.85 -6.84
CA TRP A 291 -11.11 -22.50 -8.26
C TRP A 291 -10.04 -23.34 -9.05
N TRP A 292 -10.44 -23.81 -10.25
CA TRP A 292 -9.85 -24.65 -11.35
C TRP A 292 -9.06 -25.93 -11.01
N PRO A 293 -9.48 -27.11 -11.53
CA PRO A 293 -9.33 -27.47 -12.96
C PRO A 293 -10.62 -27.42 -13.79
N GLU A 294 -10.46 -27.48 -15.12
CA GLU A 294 -11.50 -27.38 -16.17
C GLU A 294 -12.67 -28.39 -16.06
N ASP A 295 -12.63 -29.34 -15.12
CA ASP A 295 -13.48 -30.53 -15.12
C ASP A 295 -14.46 -30.69 -13.94
N VAL A 296 -14.52 -29.78 -12.94
CA VAL A 296 -15.48 -29.95 -11.83
C VAL A 296 -16.68 -29.00 -11.98
N PRO A 297 -17.92 -29.53 -12.12
CA PRO A 297 -19.09 -28.74 -12.49
C PRO A 297 -19.76 -27.93 -11.36
N GLN A 298 -19.30 -27.99 -10.10
CA GLN A 298 -19.97 -27.32 -8.96
C GLN A 298 -18.97 -26.70 -7.98
N ARG A 299 -19.21 -25.44 -7.58
CA ARG A 299 -18.44 -24.75 -6.53
C ARG A 299 -18.82 -25.32 -5.17
N GLN A 300 -17.84 -25.79 -4.40
CA GLN A 300 -18.02 -26.13 -2.99
C GLN A 300 -17.37 -25.02 -2.16
N SER A 301 -18.19 -24.38 -1.33
CA SER A 301 -17.73 -23.46 -0.29
C SER A 301 -18.13 -24.06 1.04
N GLY A 302 -17.36 -23.83 2.09
CA GLY A 302 -17.71 -24.45 3.36
C GLY A 302 -16.78 -24.14 4.51
N ALA A 303 -17.23 -24.57 5.68
CA ALA A 303 -16.47 -24.48 6.91
C ALA A 303 -15.55 -25.69 7.04
N PHE A 304 -14.37 -25.47 7.59
CA PHE A 304 -13.44 -26.54 7.87
C PHE A 304 -12.70 -26.34 9.19
N SER A 305 -12.11 -27.43 9.67
CA SER A 305 -11.07 -27.39 10.69
C SER A 305 -9.87 -28.23 10.28
N ILE A 306 -8.69 -27.77 10.65
CA ILE A 306 -7.41 -28.47 10.46
C ILE A 306 -6.81 -28.73 11.83
N ASP A 307 -6.34 -29.95 12.05
CA ASP A 307 -5.51 -30.28 13.19
C ASP A 307 -4.06 -29.88 12.87
N VAL A 308 -3.51 -28.93 13.63
CA VAL A 308 -2.20 -28.32 13.37
C VAL A 308 -1.06 -29.34 13.53
N THR A 309 -1.23 -30.32 14.42
CA THR A 309 -0.19 -31.32 14.73
C THR A 309 -0.06 -32.35 13.61
N THR A 310 -1.20 -32.89 13.17
CA THR A 310 -1.27 -33.87 12.09
C THR A 310 -1.21 -33.23 10.72
N ARG A 311 -1.50 -31.92 10.61
CA ARG A 311 -1.63 -31.14 9.37
C ARG A 311 -2.71 -31.70 8.44
N GLN A 312 -3.70 -32.40 9.00
CA GLN A 312 -4.80 -32.99 8.26
C GLN A 312 -6.08 -32.18 8.48
N LEU A 313 -6.91 -32.16 7.44
CA LEU A 313 -8.29 -31.71 7.55
C LEU A 313 -9.01 -32.61 8.57
N ALA A 314 -9.49 -32.01 9.66
CA ALA A 314 -10.19 -32.71 10.74
C ALA A 314 -11.67 -32.94 10.39
N TRP A 315 -12.31 -31.92 9.82
CA TRP A 315 -13.68 -31.99 9.32
C TRP A 315 -13.92 -30.89 8.29
N PHE A 316 -14.93 -31.10 7.43
CA PHE A 316 -15.45 -30.14 6.46
C PHE A 316 -16.97 -30.22 6.40
N VAL A 317 -17.63 -29.08 6.31
CA VAL A 317 -19.07 -28.96 6.12
C VAL A 317 -19.34 -28.15 4.85
N ASP A 318 -19.83 -28.84 3.82
CA ASP A 318 -20.21 -28.26 2.54
C ASP A 318 -21.41 -27.31 2.69
N SER A 319 -21.41 -26.26 1.90
CA SER A 319 -22.48 -25.28 1.83
C SER A 319 -22.73 -24.84 0.39
N ALA A 320 -23.97 -25.00 -0.06
CA ALA A 320 -24.39 -24.71 -1.42
C ALA A 320 -24.58 -23.19 -1.65
N PHE A 321 -23.49 -22.42 -1.63
CA PHE A 321 -23.53 -20.97 -1.83
C PHE A 321 -23.16 -20.58 -3.26
N GLY A 322 -23.77 -19.50 -3.74
CA GLY A 322 -23.75 -19.13 -5.15
C GLY A 322 -22.74 -18.04 -5.56
N ARG A 323 -22.04 -17.36 -4.64
CA ARG A 323 -21.16 -16.20 -4.97
C ARG A 323 -20.05 -15.91 -3.94
N LEU A 324 -18.94 -15.41 -4.48
CA LEU A 324 -17.63 -15.05 -3.89
C LEU A 324 -17.61 -13.91 -2.84
N SER A 325 -18.75 -13.35 -2.39
CA SER A 325 -18.76 -12.06 -1.65
C SER A 325 -19.06 -12.13 -0.15
N ASP A 326 -19.14 -13.32 0.45
CA ASP A 326 -19.83 -13.48 1.74
C ASP A 326 -18.97 -14.12 2.84
N TYR A 327 -17.83 -13.50 3.18
CA TYR A 327 -16.92 -13.99 4.24
C TYR A 327 -17.54 -14.00 5.66
N ASP A 328 -18.67 -13.33 5.89
CA ASP A 328 -19.37 -13.25 7.20
C ASP A 328 -20.29 -14.45 7.48
N ARG A 329 -20.23 -15.50 6.66
CA ARG A 329 -21.10 -16.68 6.78
C ARG A 329 -20.69 -17.64 7.90
N MET A 330 -19.51 -17.48 8.48
CA MET A 330 -19.02 -18.31 9.58
C MET A 330 -18.50 -17.46 10.75
N ALA A 331 -18.81 -17.89 11.97
CA ALA A 331 -18.17 -17.36 13.17
C ALA A 331 -17.98 -18.45 14.24
N VAL A 332 -16.88 -18.39 14.99
CA VAL A 332 -16.59 -19.29 16.11
C VAL A 332 -16.90 -18.59 17.43
N SER A 333 -17.53 -19.31 18.36
CA SER A 333 -17.85 -18.81 19.69
C SER A 333 -16.57 -18.51 20.50
N PRO A 334 -16.55 -17.51 21.40
CA PRO A 334 -15.35 -17.13 22.17
C PRO A 334 -14.82 -18.20 23.13
N ASP A 335 -15.64 -19.17 23.48
CA ASP A 335 -15.31 -20.38 24.25
C ASP A 335 -14.93 -21.58 23.37
N GLU A 336 -14.92 -21.40 22.04
CA GLU A 336 -14.47 -22.37 21.03
C GLU A 336 -15.24 -23.69 21.02
N THR A 337 -16.49 -23.67 21.51
CA THR A 337 -17.36 -24.84 21.56
C THR A 337 -18.29 -24.95 20.34
N VAL A 338 -18.63 -23.83 19.71
CA VAL A 338 -19.63 -23.76 18.63
C VAL A 338 -19.10 -22.99 17.43
N VAL A 339 -19.29 -23.55 16.23
CA VAL A 339 -19.21 -22.82 14.95
C VAL A 339 -20.61 -22.54 14.48
N VAL A 340 -20.92 -21.31 14.10
CA VAL A 340 -22.19 -20.98 13.44
C VAL A 340 -21.95 -20.76 11.95
N LEU A 341 -22.82 -21.35 11.13
CA LEU A 341 -22.89 -21.13 9.68
C LEU A 341 -24.23 -20.54 9.28
N ASN A 342 -24.19 -19.51 8.45
CA ASN A 342 -25.38 -18.95 7.84
C ASN A 342 -25.66 -19.54 6.46
N HIS A 343 -26.78 -20.25 6.34
CA HIS A 343 -27.29 -20.81 5.09
C HIS A 343 -28.26 -19.88 4.33
N GLY A 344 -28.43 -18.64 4.79
CA GLY A 344 -29.32 -17.63 4.21
C GLY A 344 -30.72 -17.63 4.81
N GLU A 345 -31.35 -18.79 4.95
CA GLU A 345 -32.66 -18.93 5.64
C GLU A 345 -32.52 -19.52 7.05
N THR A 346 -31.42 -20.21 7.32
CA THR A 346 -31.15 -20.85 8.62
C THR A 346 -29.72 -20.63 9.09
N LEU A 347 -29.55 -20.69 10.40
CA LEU A 347 -28.26 -20.76 11.08
C LEU A 347 -28.04 -22.19 11.55
N ALA A 348 -27.01 -22.85 11.03
CA ALA A 348 -26.55 -24.14 11.54
C ALA A 348 -25.53 -23.89 12.64
N PHE A 349 -25.76 -24.47 13.82
CA PHE A 349 -24.78 -24.49 14.90
C PHE A 349 -24.10 -25.85 14.89
N LEU A 350 -22.78 -25.85 14.76
CA LEU A 350 -21.93 -27.02 14.69
C LEU A 350 -21.10 -27.12 15.97
N ASP A 351 -20.88 -28.35 16.43
CA ASP A 351 -19.85 -28.64 17.42
C ASP A 351 -18.47 -28.31 16.82
N ALA A 352 -17.74 -27.38 17.41
CA ALA A 352 -16.48 -26.88 16.84
C ALA A 352 -15.37 -27.93 16.79
N ALA A 353 -15.47 -28.98 17.61
CA ALA A 353 -14.47 -30.05 17.64
C ALA A 353 -14.66 -31.06 16.50
N THR A 354 -15.91 -31.29 16.06
CA THR A 354 -16.27 -32.38 15.14
C THR A 354 -16.91 -31.91 13.82
N GLY A 355 -17.38 -30.67 13.74
CA GLY A 355 -18.14 -30.15 12.61
C GLY A 355 -19.58 -30.69 12.55
N GLN A 356 -20.00 -31.50 13.52
CA GLN A 356 -21.34 -32.06 13.54
C GLN A 356 -22.37 -30.98 13.87
N GLN A 357 -23.42 -30.88 13.06
CA GLN A 357 -24.55 -30.00 13.37
C GLN A 357 -25.27 -30.46 14.65
N ILE A 358 -25.33 -29.57 15.64
CA ILE A 358 -25.93 -29.80 16.97
C ILE A 358 -27.23 -29.04 17.17
N ALA A 359 -27.43 -27.94 16.44
CA ALA A 359 -28.69 -27.20 16.43
C ALA A 359 -28.88 -26.45 15.10
N GLU A 360 -30.11 -26.01 14.87
CA GLU A 360 -30.47 -25.14 13.76
C GLU A 360 -31.50 -24.12 14.24
N ALA A 361 -31.39 -22.89 13.75
CA ALA A 361 -32.37 -21.84 14.01
C ALA A 361 -32.73 -21.10 12.72
N PRO A 362 -33.99 -20.64 12.56
CA PRO A 362 -34.35 -19.80 11.43
C PRO A 362 -33.69 -18.43 11.53
N THR A 363 -33.13 -17.93 10.42
CA THR A 363 -32.71 -16.53 10.26
C THR A 363 -33.53 -15.89 9.15
N PRO A 364 -34.10 -14.69 9.36
CA PRO A 364 -34.84 -13.99 8.33
C PRO A 364 -33.90 -13.17 7.42
N PHE A 365 -32.59 -13.26 7.62
CA PHE A 365 -31.59 -12.44 6.94
C PHE A 365 -30.75 -13.32 6.03
N GLU A 366 -30.86 -13.10 4.71
CA GLU A 366 -30.07 -13.81 3.71
C GLU A 366 -28.56 -13.53 3.85
N THR A 367 -28.21 -12.31 4.26
CA THR A 367 -26.83 -11.82 4.43
C THR A 367 -26.64 -11.18 5.81
N PRO A 368 -26.57 -11.97 6.90
CA PRO A 368 -26.31 -11.46 8.21
C PRO A 368 -24.81 -11.28 8.48
N GLN A 369 -24.47 -10.30 9.31
CA GLN A 369 -23.19 -10.29 10.03
C GLN A 369 -23.34 -11.08 11.34
N LEU A 370 -22.33 -11.89 11.67
CA LEU A 370 -22.30 -12.76 12.84
C LEU A 370 -21.24 -12.27 13.83
N VAL A 371 -21.68 -11.70 14.96
CA VAL A 371 -20.76 -11.09 15.95
C VAL A 371 -20.96 -11.72 17.31
N TRP A 372 -19.97 -12.49 17.75
CA TRP A 372 -19.97 -13.08 19.08
C TRP A 372 -19.48 -12.12 20.18
N GLY A 373 -20.07 -12.23 21.36
CA GLY A 373 -19.63 -11.62 22.61
C GLY A 373 -19.54 -12.67 23.73
N ARG A 374 -18.89 -12.31 24.83
CA ARG A 374 -18.84 -13.11 26.05
C ARG A 374 -19.92 -12.63 27.01
N GLY A 375 -20.79 -13.49 27.51
CA GLY A 375 -21.74 -13.15 28.57
C GLY A 375 -21.40 -13.85 29.89
N GLU A 376 -21.93 -13.34 31.00
CA GLU A 376 -21.79 -13.93 32.35
C GLU A 376 -22.15 -15.43 32.39
N TYR A 377 -23.13 -15.83 31.57
CA TYR A 377 -23.65 -17.20 31.52
C TYR A 377 -23.24 -17.99 30.24
N GLY A 378 -22.33 -17.45 29.42
CA GLY A 378 -21.84 -18.09 28.20
C GLY A 378 -21.78 -17.16 26.98
N SER A 379 -21.34 -17.70 25.85
CA SER A 379 -21.19 -16.99 24.58
C SER A 379 -22.54 -16.48 24.05
N ARG A 380 -22.59 -15.21 23.62
CA ARG A 380 -23.79 -14.57 23.03
C ARG A 380 -23.50 -14.21 21.57
N LEU A 381 -24.42 -14.51 20.66
CA LEU A 381 -24.28 -14.20 19.23
C LEU A 381 -25.28 -13.11 18.82
N ALA A 382 -24.78 -12.02 18.27
CA ALA A 382 -25.58 -11.05 17.52
C ALA A 382 -25.62 -11.44 16.04
N VAL A 383 -26.83 -11.57 15.51
CA VAL A 383 -27.11 -11.83 14.08
C VAL A 383 -27.76 -10.58 13.52
N ILE A 384 -27.03 -9.86 12.69
CA ILE A 384 -27.35 -8.48 12.27
C ILE A 384 -27.70 -8.50 10.79
N ASP A 385 -28.85 -7.94 10.40
CA ASP A 385 -29.19 -7.79 8.98
C ASP A 385 -28.25 -6.79 8.28
N ALA A 386 -27.37 -7.27 7.40
CA ALA A 386 -26.43 -6.42 6.67
C ALA A 386 -27.12 -5.56 5.58
N THR A 387 -28.39 -5.80 5.26
CA THR A 387 -29.14 -5.00 4.26
C THR A 387 -29.72 -3.70 4.82
N GLY A 388 -29.69 -3.51 6.15
CA GLY A 388 -30.26 -2.35 6.83
C GLY A 388 -31.80 -2.30 6.83
N ARG A 389 -32.48 -3.39 6.45
CA ARG A 389 -33.95 -3.45 6.36
C ARG A 389 -34.60 -4.07 7.60
N GLY A 390 -33.89 -4.95 8.30
CA GLY A 390 -34.29 -5.75 9.45
C GLY A 390 -33.75 -5.25 10.79
N GLY A 391 -33.76 -6.13 11.79
CA GLY A 391 -33.30 -5.87 13.16
C GLY A 391 -32.06 -6.70 13.52
N VAL A 392 -31.75 -6.79 14.81
CA VAL A 392 -30.69 -7.65 15.34
C VAL A 392 -31.31 -8.76 16.19
N ARG A 393 -30.91 -10.01 15.96
CA ARG A 393 -31.30 -11.16 16.79
C ARG A 393 -30.16 -11.55 17.72
N ILE A 394 -30.46 -11.74 18.99
CA ILE A 394 -29.47 -12.13 20.01
C ILE A 394 -29.75 -13.56 20.43
N PHE A 395 -28.73 -14.41 20.33
CA PHE A 395 -28.76 -15.78 20.79
C PHE A 395 -27.86 -15.95 22.01
N ASP A 396 -28.36 -16.62 23.04
CA ASP A 396 -27.55 -17.08 24.17
C ASP A 396 -27.20 -18.55 23.93
N GLY A 397 -25.93 -18.79 23.60
CA GLY A 397 -25.51 -20.03 22.95
C GLY A 397 -26.24 -20.23 21.63
N MET A 398 -27.10 -21.25 21.58
CA MET A 398 -27.86 -21.64 20.37
C MET A 398 -29.34 -21.22 20.43
N ARG A 399 -29.79 -20.57 21.51
CA ARG A 399 -31.20 -20.22 21.72
C ARG A 399 -31.42 -18.74 21.49
N LEU A 400 -32.40 -18.42 20.63
CA LEU A 400 -32.85 -17.05 20.45
C LEU A 400 -33.36 -16.50 21.79
N HIS A 401 -32.72 -15.43 22.26
CA HIS A 401 -33.01 -14.80 23.54
C HIS A 401 -33.73 -13.45 23.35
N HIS A 402 -33.25 -12.61 22.41
CA HIS A 402 -33.84 -11.31 22.14
C HIS A 402 -33.95 -10.97 20.66
N GLU A 403 -34.89 -10.08 20.34
CA GLU A 403 -34.95 -9.35 19.07
C GLU A 403 -34.88 -7.85 19.35
N VAL A 404 -33.83 -7.21 18.86
CA VAL A 404 -33.60 -5.77 18.95
C VAL A 404 -34.11 -5.12 17.66
N ARG A 405 -35.10 -4.24 17.80
CA ARG A 405 -35.73 -3.52 16.67
C ARG A 405 -34.96 -2.26 16.28
N LEU A 406 -33.67 -2.41 16.01
CA LEU A 406 -32.81 -1.34 15.49
C LEU A 406 -32.26 -1.77 14.13
N LYS A 407 -32.39 -0.88 13.14
CA LYS A 407 -31.81 -1.09 11.82
C LYS A 407 -30.34 -0.74 11.89
N ALA A 408 -29.46 -1.75 11.78
CA ALA A 408 -28.03 -1.53 11.72
C ALA A 408 -27.64 -0.85 10.40
N LYS A 409 -26.55 -0.08 10.42
CA LYS A 409 -25.95 0.48 9.20
C LYS A 409 -25.46 -0.68 8.33
N PRO A 410 -25.71 -0.66 7.01
CA PRO A 410 -25.21 -1.69 6.12
C PRO A 410 -23.68 -1.80 6.16
N TRP A 411 -23.19 -3.02 5.90
CA TRP A 411 -21.75 -3.26 5.79
C TRP A 411 -21.14 -2.44 4.64
N ASN A 412 -19.88 -2.00 4.83
CA ASN A 412 -19.14 -1.25 3.83
C ASN A 412 -17.88 -2.01 3.42
N TYR A 413 -17.72 -2.19 2.11
CA TYR A 413 -16.57 -2.82 1.45
C TYR A 413 -15.23 -2.13 1.78
N ASP A 414 -15.27 -0.81 2.02
CA ASP A 414 -14.07 0.00 2.30
C ASP A 414 -13.60 -0.11 3.77
N CYS A 415 -14.45 -0.61 4.69
CA CYS A 415 -14.08 -0.93 6.08
C CYS A 415 -14.35 -2.42 6.34
N PRO A 416 -13.56 -3.32 5.72
CA PRO A 416 -13.86 -4.74 5.69
C PRO A 416 -13.91 -5.36 7.10
N ASP A 417 -13.00 -4.98 8.00
CA ASP A 417 -12.90 -5.53 9.37
C ASP A 417 -13.97 -5.03 10.36
N GLY A 418 -14.78 -4.05 9.97
CA GLY A 418 -15.68 -3.38 10.90
C GLY A 418 -17.12 -3.87 10.85
N PHE A 419 -17.71 -3.95 12.05
CA PHE A 419 -19.11 -4.32 12.23
C PHE A 419 -19.92 -3.13 12.76
N ALA A 420 -21.20 -3.07 12.40
CA ALA A 420 -22.14 -2.10 12.96
C ALA A 420 -22.54 -2.42 14.41
N TRP A 421 -21.96 -3.46 15.01
CA TRP A 421 -22.29 -3.94 16.35
C TRP A 421 -21.02 -4.22 17.16
N ALA A 422 -21.01 -3.80 18.42
CA ALA A 422 -19.95 -4.10 19.37
C ALA A 422 -20.51 -4.51 20.73
N TRP A 423 -20.00 -5.58 21.31
CA TRP A 423 -20.35 -6.05 22.64
C TRP A 423 -19.51 -5.36 23.72
N SER A 424 -20.13 -5.00 24.85
CA SER A 424 -19.34 -4.65 26.03
C SER A 424 -18.49 -5.85 26.48
N PRO A 425 -17.36 -5.64 27.19
CA PRO A 425 -16.49 -6.72 27.64
C PRO A 425 -17.19 -7.79 28.50
N ASP A 426 -18.27 -7.41 29.20
CA ASP A 426 -19.12 -8.29 30.01
C ASP A 426 -20.27 -8.97 29.22
N GLY A 427 -20.54 -8.52 27.99
CA GLY A 427 -21.64 -8.97 27.11
C GLY A 427 -23.05 -8.67 27.60
N GLU A 428 -23.20 -7.85 28.62
CA GLU A 428 -24.50 -7.40 29.14
C GLU A 428 -25.02 -6.19 28.38
N ARG A 429 -24.15 -5.47 27.67
CA ARG A 429 -24.49 -4.32 26.84
C ARG A 429 -23.96 -4.49 25.43
N ALA A 430 -24.52 -3.72 24.51
CA ALA A 430 -24.01 -3.63 23.15
C ALA A 430 -24.22 -2.23 22.57
N ALA A 431 -23.40 -1.88 21.59
CA ALA A 431 -23.55 -0.69 20.78
C ALA A 431 -23.98 -1.11 19.37
N CYS A 432 -24.95 -0.40 18.80
CA CYS A 432 -25.41 -0.57 17.42
C CYS A 432 -25.29 0.75 16.67
N LEU A 433 -24.49 0.77 15.60
CA LEU A 433 -24.45 1.87 14.64
C LEU A 433 -25.65 1.72 13.72
N THR A 434 -26.60 2.65 13.84
CA THR A 434 -27.89 2.56 13.16
C THR A 434 -27.80 3.07 11.72
N ALA A 435 -28.76 2.68 10.88
CA ALA A 435 -28.88 3.14 9.50
C ALA A 435 -29.04 4.67 9.39
N GLU A 436 -29.47 5.35 10.45
CA GLU A 436 -29.55 6.80 10.55
C GLU A 436 -28.21 7.49 10.91
N GLY A 437 -27.12 6.73 11.07
CA GLY A 437 -25.80 7.28 11.37
C GLY A 437 -25.60 7.69 12.83
N ARG A 438 -26.30 7.05 13.77
CA ARG A 438 -26.12 7.25 15.22
C ARG A 438 -25.79 5.95 15.93
N VAL A 439 -25.21 6.03 17.12
CA VAL A 439 -24.87 4.84 17.90
C VAL A 439 -25.82 4.69 19.07
N ALA A 440 -26.64 3.64 19.06
CA ALA A 440 -27.50 3.27 20.17
C ALA A 440 -26.74 2.32 21.10
N VAL A 441 -26.59 2.69 22.37
CA VAL A 441 -26.05 1.83 23.42
C VAL A 441 -27.23 1.15 24.13
N ILE A 442 -27.20 -0.17 24.20
CA ILE A 442 -28.34 -1.03 24.52
C ILE A 442 -27.97 -1.87 25.74
N ASP A 443 -28.86 -1.91 26.72
CA ASP A 443 -28.83 -2.90 27.79
C ASP A 443 -29.47 -4.20 27.30
N LEU A 444 -28.81 -5.33 27.53
CA LEU A 444 -29.23 -6.67 27.12
C LEU A 444 -29.24 -7.66 28.30
N PHE A 445 -29.23 -7.15 29.54
CA PHE A 445 -29.33 -7.98 30.74
C PHE A 445 -30.77 -8.48 30.93
N ASP A 446 -31.76 -7.58 30.80
CA ASP A 446 -33.20 -7.88 30.86
C ASP A 446 -33.86 -7.69 29.48
N ALA A 447 -35.03 -7.04 29.41
CA ALA A 447 -35.64 -6.68 28.14
C ALA A 447 -34.78 -5.61 27.43
N PRO A 448 -34.40 -5.81 26.16
CA PRO A 448 -33.55 -4.89 25.44
C PRO A 448 -34.11 -3.47 25.44
N HIS A 449 -33.30 -2.51 25.90
CA HIS A 449 -33.66 -1.10 25.85
C HIS A 449 -32.44 -0.22 25.63
N THR A 450 -32.63 0.87 24.90
CA THR A 450 -31.56 1.84 24.62
C THR A 450 -31.29 2.69 25.86
N ILE A 451 -30.08 2.61 26.39
CA ILE A 451 -29.59 3.39 27.53
C ILE A 451 -29.28 4.83 27.09
N THR A 452 -28.61 4.97 25.93
CA THR A 452 -28.23 6.26 25.38
C THR A 452 -28.02 6.18 23.87
N VAL A 453 -28.06 7.34 23.21
CA VAL A 453 -27.78 7.48 21.78
C VAL A 453 -26.71 8.54 21.62
N LEU A 454 -25.66 8.20 20.88
CA LEU A 454 -24.48 9.02 20.63
C LEU A 454 -24.44 9.43 19.16
N ASP A 455 -23.90 10.62 18.88
CA ASP A 455 -23.62 11.05 17.52
C ASP A 455 -22.34 10.38 17.01
N ALA A 456 -22.37 9.90 15.77
CA ALA A 456 -21.23 9.29 15.09
C ALA A 456 -20.65 10.24 14.03
N PRO A 457 -19.38 10.07 13.62
CA PRO A 457 -18.90 10.60 12.36
C PRO A 457 -19.80 10.15 11.19
N GLU A 458 -19.96 11.00 10.18
CA GLU A 458 -20.82 10.73 9.02
C GLU A 458 -20.38 9.49 8.24
N ASP A 459 -19.07 9.31 8.10
CA ASP A 459 -18.40 8.19 7.44
C ASP A 459 -18.19 6.97 8.36
N ALA A 460 -18.70 6.98 9.60
CA ALA A 460 -18.52 5.85 10.50
C ALA A 460 -19.25 4.61 9.96
N HIS A 461 -18.58 3.46 9.95
CA HIS A 461 -19.15 2.16 9.55
C HIS A 461 -18.92 1.07 10.60
N CYS A 462 -18.04 1.32 11.56
CA CYS A 462 -17.36 0.27 12.31
C CYS A 462 -17.35 0.66 13.80
N LEU A 463 -17.70 -0.29 14.68
CA LEU A 463 -17.71 -0.11 16.14
C LEU A 463 -16.76 -1.10 16.82
N TRP A 464 -16.04 -0.61 17.83
CA TRP A 464 -15.28 -1.44 18.77
C TRP A 464 -15.52 -0.97 20.18
N TRP A 465 -15.71 -1.92 21.10
CA TRP A 465 -15.88 -1.64 22.51
C TRP A 465 -14.67 -2.19 23.27
N GLY A 466 -13.85 -1.28 23.78
CA GLY A 466 -12.61 -1.62 24.47
C GLY A 466 -12.75 -1.77 25.98
N ALA A 467 -11.60 -2.01 26.61
CA ALA A 467 -11.46 -1.97 28.05
C ALA A 467 -11.79 -0.57 28.60
N GLY A 468 -12.32 -0.52 29.83
CA GLY A 468 -12.66 0.74 30.49
C GLY A 468 -13.89 1.45 29.94
N ASP A 469 -14.75 0.74 29.19
CA ASP A 469 -16.01 1.27 28.61
C ASP A 469 -15.79 2.42 27.61
N VAL A 470 -14.72 2.31 26.82
CA VAL A 470 -14.46 3.19 25.68
C VAL A 470 -15.02 2.58 24.41
N LEU A 471 -15.92 3.32 23.76
CA LEU A 471 -16.48 2.99 22.47
C LEU A 471 -15.71 3.74 21.37
N VAL A 472 -15.24 3.00 20.37
CA VAL A 472 -14.57 3.55 19.20
C VAL A 472 -15.50 3.46 17.99
N MET A 473 -15.67 4.57 17.29
CA MET A 473 -16.44 4.69 16.05
C MET A 473 -15.46 5.00 14.93
N GLY A 474 -15.29 4.08 13.98
CA GLY A 474 -14.38 4.24 12.85
C GLY A 474 -15.11 4.32 11.52
N GLY A 475 -14.58 5.16 10.63
CA GLY A 475 -14.93 5.26 9.22
C GLY A 475 -13.70 5.06 8.34
N THR A 476 -13.84 5.30 7.04
CA THR A 476 -12.71 5.25 6.10
C THR A 476 -11.76 6.44 6.28
N SER A 477 -12.21 7.52 6.92
CA SER A 477 -11.40 8.73 7.14
C SER A 477 -11.50 9.27 8.56
N SER A 478 -12.19 8.59 9.47
CA SER A 478 -12.43 9.09 10.82
C SER A 478 -12.24 8.03 11.91
N LEU A 479 -11.84 8.50 13.09
CA LEU A 479 -11.75 7.68 14.29
C LEU A 479 -12.14 8.51 15.51
N ARG A 480 -13.25 8.16 16.15
CA ARG A 480 -13.78 8.85 17.33
C ARG A 480 -13.82 7.92 18.53
N PHE A 481 -13.30 8.39 19.66
CA PHE A 481 -13.27 7.68 20.94
C PHE A 481 -14.26 8.32 21.92
N HIS A 482 -15.10 7.51 22.54
CA HIS A 482 -16.13 7.98 23.45
C HIS A 482 -16.10 7.16 24.75
N ASP A 483 -15.86 7.83 25.88
CA ASP A 483 -15.94 7.22 27.20
C ASP A 483 -17.41 7.15 27.65
N LEU A 484 -17.94 5.95 27.83
CA LEU A 484 -19.33 5.74 28.23
C LEU A 484 -19.57 6.00 29.72
N ASN A 485 -18.54 5.93 30.57
CA ASN A 485 -18.67 6.22 32.00
C ASN A 485 -18.90 7.71 32.23
N THR A 486 -18.11 8.56 31.56
CA THR A 486 -18.23 10.03 31.68
C THR A 486 -19.13 10.64 30.61
N ARG A 487 -19.49 9.87 29.58
CA ARG A 487 -20.24 10.30 28.39
C ARG A 487 -19.58 11.44 27.62
N ARG A 488 -18.24 11.43 27.57
CA ARG A 488 -17.43 12.44 26.88
C ARG A 488 -16.77 11.84 25.66
N VAL A 489 -16.67 12.64 24.60
CA VAL A 489 -15.75 12.36 23.49
C VAL A 489 -14.33 12.57 24.02
N LEU A 490 -13.52 11.53 24.01
CA LEU A 490 -12.11 11.60 24.39
C LEU A 490 -11.28 12.24 23.27
N SER A 491 -11.62 11.91 22.02
CA SER A 491 -10.98 12.44 20.82
C SER A 491 -11.80 12.15 19.56
N ASP A 492 -11.59 12.96 18.52
CA ASP A 492 -12.29 12.89 17.23
C ASP A 492 -11.32 13.26 16.10
N PHE A 493 -10.77 12.26 15.42
CA PHE A 493 -9.76 12.46 14.37
C PHE A 493 -10.34 12.25 12.99
N ARG A 494 -9.84 13.04 12.03
CA ARG A 494 -10.02 12.80 10.61
C ARG A 494 -8.68 12.75 9.89
N PHE A 495 -8.51 11.75 9.03
CA PHE A 495 -7.29 11.44 8.28
C PHE A 495 -7.41 11.94 6.83
N GLY A 496 -6.29 11.94 6.10
CA GLY A 496 -6.26 12.33 4.69
C GLY A 496 -6.60 13.81 4.43
N ARG A 497 -6.47 14.69 5.44
CA ARG A 497 -6.73 16.12 5.26
C ARG A 497 -5.58 16.78 4.50
N GLU A 498 -5.90 17.40 3.37
CA GLU A 498 -4.98 18.30 2.66
C GLU A 498 -5.29 19.76 3.03
N VAL A 499 -4.28 20.47 3.52
CA VAL A 499 -4.39 21.91 3.76
C VAL A 499 -3.91 22.66 2.51
N PRO A 500 -4.65 23.64 1.97
CA PRO A 500 -4.29 24.37 0.74
C PRO A 500 -2.97 25.17 0.78
N LYS A 501 -2.31 25.26 1.94
CA LYS A 501 -1.03 25.92 2.13
C LYS A 501 0.13 24.93 1.99
N GLN A 502 1.30 25.43 1.61
CA GLN A 502 2.53 24.63 1.58
C GLN A 502 2.87 24.10 2.99
N ARG A 503 3.43 22.89 3.06
CA ARG A 503 3.85 22.28 4.33
C ARG A 503 5.03 23.04 4.95
N PRO A 504 5.14 23.11 6.28
CA PRO A 504 6.14 23.96 6.95
C PRO A 504 7.60 23.50 6.76
N LEU A 505 7.82 22.23 6.42
CA LEU A 505 9.15 21.64 6.22
C LEU A 505 9.54 21.54 4.74
N TRP A 506 8.88 22.31 3.87
CA TRP A 506 9.20 22.35 2.46
C TRP A 506 10.46 23.19 2.19
N HIS A 507 11.44 22.61 1.53
CA HIS A 507 12.67 23.26 1.09
C HIS A 507 12.86 23.01 -0.41
N ASP A 508 12.92 24.09 -1.19
CA ASP A 508 13.06 24.04 -2.65
C ASP A 508 11.97 23.17 -3.32
N THR A 509 12.32 21.96 -3.79
CA THR A 509 11.40 21.04 -4.48
C THR A 509 10.98 19.83 -3.63
N GLU A 510 11.38 19.74 -2.35
CA GLU A 510 11.06 18.60 -1.49
C GLU A 510 10.49 18.98 -0.13
N ASP A 511 9.67 18.09 0.44
CA ASP A 511 9.21 18.17 1.82
C ASP A 511 10.13 17.34 2.72
N LEU A 512 10.99 18.02 3.49
CA LEU A 512 11.92 17.37 4.41
C LEU A 512 11.20 16.57 5.50
N GLY A 513 9.92 16.86 5.78
CA GLY A 513 9.08 16.06 6.66
C GLY A 513 8.96 14.60 6.22
N GLN A 514 9.05 14.32 4.91
CA GLN A 514 8.97 12.96 4.35
C GLN A 514 10.19 12.09 4.67
N VAL A 515 11.28 12.66 5.20
CA VAL A 515 12.46 11.89 5.61
C VAL A 515 12.30 11.31 7.02
N PHE A 516 11.44 11.92 7.84
CA PHE A 516 11.17 11.45 9.18
C PHE A 516 10.30 10.18 9.17
N ARG A 517 10.46 9.33 10.19
CA ARG A 517 9.63 8.14 10.42
C ARG A 517 9.19 8.10 11.88
N PRO A 518 7.97 8.56 12.22
CA PRO A 518 6.94 9.11 11.33
C PRO A 518 7.19 10.55 10.88
N ASN A 519 6.57 10.97 9.77
CA ASN A 519 6.55 12.36 9.31
C ASN A 519 5.95 13.28 10.39
N PRO A 520 6.66 14.31 10.90
CA PRO A 520 6.20 15.13 12.02
C PRO A 520 5.17 16.20 11.62
N THR A 521 4.93 16.39 10.32
CA THR A 521 4.00 17.40 9.81
C THR A 521 2.58 16.84 9.75
N PHE A 522 1.62 17.56 10.32
CA PHE A 522 0.22 17.15 10.39
C PHE A 522 -0.75 18.31 10.17
N ALA A 523 -1.93 18.00 9.67
CA ALA A 523 -3.01 18.96 9.53
C ALA A 523 -3.58 19.27 10.92
N LEU A 524 -3.47 20.53 11.35
CA LEU A 524 -4.12 21.00 12.57
C LEU A 524 -5.62 21.20 12.33
N ASP A 525 -5.97 21.73 11.15
CA ASP A 525 -7.33 21.88 10.65
C ASP A 525 -7.32 22.00 9.12
N ALA A 526 -8.42 22.45 8.51
CA ALA A 526 -8.55 22.58 7.06
C ALA A 526 -7.63 23.66 6.43
N GLU A 527 -7.09 24.58 7.23
CA GLU A 527 -6.39 25.79 6.75
C GLU A 527 -4.94 25.90 7.26
N ARG A 528 -4.54 25.04 8.20
CA ARG A 528 -3.26 25.15 8.91
C ARG A 528 -2.54 23.81 9.06
N TRP A 529 -1.28 23.79 8.65
CA TRP A 529 -0.31 22.77 9.01
C TRP A 529 0.35 23.08 10.36
N ALA A 530 0.81 22.04 11.04
CA ALA A 530 1.70 22.11 12.20
C ALA A 530 2.78 21.02 12.10
N VAL A 531 3.87 21.18 12.86
CA VAL A 531 4.93 20.17 12.97
C VAL A 531 5.12 19.82 14.44
N ALA A 532 5.17 18.53 14.78
CA ALA A 532 5.50 18.04 16.13
C ALA A 532 6.77 17.19 16.08
N LEU A 533 7.90 17.78 16.45
CA LEU A 533 9.18 17.09 16.50
C LEU A 533 9.29 16.22 17.76
N PRO A 534 9.87 15.01 17.66
CA PRO A 534 9.86 14.02 18.74
C PRO A 534 10.55 14.50 20.02
N GLU A 535 11.54 15.40 19.92
CA GLU A 535 12.25 15.99 21.06
C GLU A 535 11.44 17.02 21.89
N GLY A 536 10.24 17.41 21.44
CA GLY A 536 9.36 18.32 22.17
C GLY A 536 9.34 19.77 21.66
N VAL A 537 9.55 19.95 20.37
CA VAL A 537 9.41 21.24 19.67
C VAL A 537 8.20 21.16 18.75
N VAL A 538 7.36 22.20 18.77
CA VAL A 538 6.18 22.32 17.93
C VAL A 538 6.31 23.56 17.05
N ILE A 539 6.15 23.40 15.75
CA ILE A 539 6.11 24.52 14.80
C ILE A 539 4.65 24.78 14.46
N ALA A 540 4.09 25.84 15.02
CA ALA A 540 2.73 26.31 14.77
C ALA A 540 2.55 27.72 15.39
N PRO A 541 1.68 28.58 14.82
CA PRO A 541 1.34 29.87 15.41
C PRO A 541 0.88 29.76 16.88
N GLU A 542 1.31 30.69 17.73
CA GLU A 542 0.99 30.69 19.19
C GLU A 542 -0.52 30.63 19.47
N ALA A 543 -1.33 31.26 18.61
CA ALA A 543 -2.79 31.25 18.68
C ALA A 543 -3.43 29.83 18.64
N ASN A 544 -2.66 28.80 18.28
CA ASN A 544 -3.12 27.43 18.14
C ASN A 544 -2.93 26.58 19.42
N GLN A 545 -2.41 27.14 20.52
CA GLN A 545 -2.04 26.36 21.69
C GLN A 545 -3.18 25.51 22.26
N SER A 546 -4.42 26.01 22.22
CA SER A 546 -5.60 25.27 22.72
C SER A 546 -5.99 24.08 21.85
N THR A 547 -5.74 24.12 20.53
CA THR A 547 -6.07 23.02 19.61
C THR A 547 -4.98 21.96 19.57
N LEU A 548 -3.74 22.31 19.91
CA LEU A 548 -2.64 21.34 19.93
C LEU A 548 -2.86 20.19 20.93
N ASP A 549 -3.51 20.44 22.07
CA ASP A 549 -3.81 19.36 23.04
C ASP A 549 -4.83 18.35 22.49
N ASP A 550 -5.71 18.75 21.57
CA ASP A 550 -6.65 17.84 20.91
C ASP A 550 -5.96 16.90 19.92
N HIS A 551 -4.73 17.21 19.49
CA HIS A 551 -3.98 16.39 18.54
C HIS A 551 -2.79 15.66 19.20
N LEU A 552 -2.07 16.34 20.07
CA LEU A 552 -0.77 15.88 20.55
C LEU A 552 -0.84 15.10 21.85
N ALA A 553 0.08 14.15 21.99
CA ALA A 553 0.34 13.47 23.25
C ALA A 553 1.83 13.09 23.36
N TRP A 554 2.30 12.98 24.60
CA TRP A 554 3.58 12.36 24.89
C TRP A 554 3.40 10.84 24.94
N ALA A 555 4.01 10.12 24.00
CA ALA A 555 4.04 8.67 24.00
C ALA A 555 5.20 8.17 24.87
N VAL A 556 4.87 7.43 25.93
CA VAL A 556 5.85 6.80 26.84
C VAL A 556 5.94 5.31 26.53
N ASP A 557 7.18 4.85 26.27
CA ASP A 557 7.49 3.47 25.84
C ASP A 557 6.64 2.98 24.65
N ARG A 558 6.14 3.90 23.82
CA ARG A 558 5.23 3.65 22.69
C ARG A 558 3.92 2.94 23.08
N ARG A 559 3.61 2.88 24.37
CA ARG A 559 2.50 2.10 24.93
C ARG A 559 1.47 2.97 25.61
N HIS A 560 1.90 4.02 26.30
CA HIS A 560 0.98 4.86 27.05
C HIS A 560 1.04 6.29 26.59
N SER A 561 -0.12 6.92 26.52
CA SER A 561 -0.27 8.33 26.27
C SER A 561 -0.11 9.13 27.56
N TRP A 562 0.50 10.29 27.45
CA TRP A 562 0.61 11.27 28.51
C TRP A 562 0.18 12.64 27.96
N PRO A 563 -0.74 13.37 28.63
CA PRO A 563 -1.34 14.59 28.07
C PRO A 563 -0.30 15.63 27.66
N TYR A 564 -0.44 16.19 26.46
CA TYR A 564 0.47 17.21 25.94
C TYR A 564 0.53 18.44 26.85
N ARG A 565 -0.64 18.96 27.25
CA ARG A 565 -0.79 20.13 28.13
C ARG A 565 -0.10 20.00 29.49
N TRP A 566 0.24 18.80 29.94
CA TRP A 566 0.97 18.59 31.20
C TRP A 566 2.47 18.87 31.09
N GLY A 567 3.02 18.90 29.87
CA GLY A 567 4.41 19.30 29.61
C GLY A 567 4.56 20.76 29.21
N GLU A 568 5.81 21.23 29.20
CA GLU A 568 6.22 22.39 28.42
C GLU A 568 6.82 21.90 27.10
N ALA A 569 6.25 22.36 25.98
CA ALA A 569 6.79 22.18 24.64
C ALA A 569 7.22 23.55 24.10
N THR A 570 8.29 23.57 23.32
CA THR A 570 8.75 24.83 22.71
C THR A 570 7.93 25.08 21.46
N LEU A 571 7.01 26.04 21.52
CA LEU A 571 6.18 26.47 20.40
C LEU A 571 6.89 27.59 19.64
N VAL A 572 7.09 27.42 18.34
CA VAL A 572 7.76 28.38 17.45
C VAL A 572 7.02 28.53 16.13
N ASP A 573 7.30 29.61 15.40
CA ASP A 573 6.65 29.87 14.10
C ASP A 573 7.33 29.15 12.92
N ASP A 574 8.64 28.89 13.00
CA ASP A 574 9.42 28.24 11.95
C ASP A 574 10.66 27.47 12.47
N VAL A 575 11.34 26.76 11.56
CA VAL A 575 12.57 26.00 11.85
C VAL A 575 13.71 26.94 12.23
N ALA A 576 13.85 28.08 11.57
CA ALA A 576 14.93 29.03 11.84
C ALA A 576 14.93 29.51 13.31
N SER A 577 13.74 29.68 13.89
CA SER A 577 13.54 30.10 15.27
C SER A 577 13.93 29.05 16.33
N CYS A 578 13.95 27.76 15.96
CA CYS A 578 14.29 26.67 16.88
C CYS A 578 15.55 25.88 16.50
N PHE A 579 16.20 26.20 15.39
CA PHE A 579 17.28 25.38 14.83
C PHE A 579 18.38 25.03 15.83
N ASP A 580 18.83 26.02 16.62
CA ASP A 580 19.92 25.87 17.57
C ASP A 580 19.55 25.01 18.80
N ILE A 581 18.26 24.80 19.08
CA ILE A 581 17.77 23.94 20.16
C ILE A 581 17.38 22.53 19.70
N LEU A 582 17.30 22.29 18.39
CA LEU A 582 17.01 20.97 17.84
C LEU A 582 18.11 19.97 18.20
N THR A 583 17.74 18.72 18.41
CA THR A 583 18.69 17.64 18.74
C THR A 583 18.61 16.57 17.66
N SER A 584 17.71 15.59 17.82
CA SER A 584 17.51 14.50 16.85
C SER A 584 17.12 14.98 15.46
N SER A 585 16.43 16.12 15.34
CA SER A 585 15.91 16.61 14.07
C SER A 585 16.84 17.57 13.33
N ARG A 586 17.97 17.98 13.94
CA ARG A 586 18.81 19.08 13.44
C ARG A 586 19.43 18.79 12.06
N GLU A 587 20.03 17.61 11.91
CA GLU A 587 20.72 17.22 10.68
C GLU A 587 19.76 17.19 9.48
N LEU A 588 18.55 16.65 9.67
CA LEU A 588 17.51 16.57 8.65
C LEU A 588 16.94 17.93 8.25
N LEU A 589 17.05 18.95 9.11
CA LEU A 589 16.45 20.27 8.90
C LEU A 589 17.49 21.36 8.58
N GLU A 590 18.78 21.02 8.41
CA GLU A 590 19.84 21.98 8.07
C GLU A 590 19.49 22.85 6.83
N PRO A 591 18.87 22.33 5.74
CA PRO A 591 18.49 23.18 4.61
C PRO A 591 17.54 24.33 4.98
N LEU A 592 16.69 24.14 5.99
CA LEU A 592 15.70 25.13 6.44
C LEU A 592 16.24 26.12 7.48
N ARG A 593 17.51 26.01 7.89
CA ARG A 593 18.11 26.78 8.98
C ARG A 593 17.88 28.30 8.88
N ASN A 594 17.91 28.85 7.66
CA ASN A 594 17.77 30.28 7.41
C ASN A 594 16.41 30.65 6.79
N GLN A 595 15.49 29.70 6.65
CA GLN A 595 14.18 29.92 6.02
C GLN A 595 13.16 30.37 7.07
N VAL A 596 12.63 31.59 6.89
CA VAL A 596 11.63 32.20 7.77
C VAL A 596 10.23 31.99 7.19
N ALA A 597 9.22 31.79 8.03
CA ALA A 597 7.84 31.62 7.60
C ALA A 597 7.37 32.78 6.67
N GLY A 598 6.86 32.42 5.48
CA GLY A 598 6.31 33.38 4.51
C GLY A 598 7.28 33.91 3.44
N SER A 599 8.53 33.43 3.38
CA SER A 599 9.53 33.89 2.41
C SER A 599 9.40 33.31 0.99
N VAL A 600 8.58 32.28 0.79
CA VAL A 600 8.41 31.64 -0.53
C VAL A 600 7.12 32.18 -1.17
N ALA A 601 7.26 33.24 -1.97
CA ALA A 601 6.18 33.62 -2.88
C ALA A 601 6.01 32.50 -3.91
N PRO A 602 4.77 32.10 -4.27
CA PRO A 602 4.58 31.16 -5.37
C PRO A 602 5.17 31.78 -6.64
N THR A 603 6.16 31.11 -7.23
CA THR A 603 6.60 31.39 -8.59
C THR A 603 5.42 31.23 -9.54
N GLU A 604 5.26 32.17 -10.48
CA GLU A 604 4.24 32.05 -11.52
C GLU A 604 4.56 30.81 -12.37
N TRP A 605 3.56 29.92 -12.54
CA TRP A 605 3.69 28.66 -13.28
C TRP A 605 2.73 28.68 -14.49
N PRO A 606 3.12 28.16 -15.66
CA PRO A 606 4.41 27.53 -15.96
C PRO A 606 5.58 28.54 -15.99
N PRO A 607 6.81 28.10 -15.66
CA PRO A 607 7.99 28.96 -15.65
C PRO A 607 8.28 29.48 -17.07
N PRO A 608 9.07 30.57 -17.23
CA PRO A 608 9.52 31.00 -18.55
C PRO A 608 10.23 29.87 -19.29
N ASP A 609 9.80 29.57 -20.53
CA ASP A 609 10.36 28.46 -21.27
C ASP A 609 11.72 28.80 -21.88
N THR A 610 12.78 28.42 -21.16
CA THR A 610 14.17 28.72 -21.52
C THR A 610 15.00 27.46 -21.77
N ALA A 611 14.50 26.29 -21.36
CA ALA A 611 15.10 25.00 -21.63
C ALA A 611 14.88 24.57 -23.10
N THR A 612 15.76 23.70 -23.55
CA THR A 612 15.78 23.11 -24.89
C THR A 612 15.56 21.61 -24.82
N ILE A 613 15.40 20.98 -25.98
CA ILE A 613 15.33 19.51 -26.07
C ILE A 613 16.64 18.85 -25.57
N ASP A 614 17.79 19.53 -25.71
CA ASP A 614 19.07 19.03 -25.23
C ASP A 614 19.10 18.97 -23.69
N ASP A 615 18.51 19.96 -23.00
CA ASP A 615 18.38 19.92 -21.53
C ASP A 615 17.53 18.73 -21.06
N LEU A 616 16.53 18.30 -21.85
CA LEU A 616 15.77 17.09 -21.55
C LEU A 616 16.59 15.81 -21.75
N TYR A 617 17.45 15.74 -22.77
CA TYR A 617 18.40 14.64 -22.92
C TYR A 617 19.34 14.57 -21.72
N ASP A 618 19.90 15.71 -21.30
CA ASP A 618 20.84 15.77 -20.19
C ASP A 618 20.19 15.30 -18.89
N VAL A 619 18.99 15.80 -18.56
CA VAL A 619 18.29 15.36 -17.34
C VAL A 619 17.87 13.89 -17.40
N MET A 620 17.45 13.41 -18.58
CA MET A 620 17.10 11.99 -18.75
C MET A 620 18.34 11.11 -18.53
N VAL A 621 19.48 11.46 -19.13
CA VAL A 621 20.74 10.72 -18.94
C VAL A 621 21.20 10.77 -17.49
N GLU A 622 21.19 11.95 -16.85
CA GLU A 622 21.55 12.12 -15.44
C GLU A 622 20.71 11.22 -14.53
N THR A 623 19.40 11.20 -14.75
CA THR A 623 18.46 10.46 -13.91
C THR A 623 18.46 8.96 -14.19
N VAL A 624 18.71 8.53 -15.42
CA VAL A 624 18.82 7.11 -15.77
C VAL A 624 20.13 6.51 -15.25
N LEU A 625 21.25 7.25 -15.34
CA LEU A 625 22.56 6.79 -14.89
C LEU A 625 22.73 6.76 -13.37
N SER A 626 21.80 7.33 -12.60
CA SER A 626 21.82 7.18 -11.14
C SER A 626 21.36 5.80 -10.65
N PHE A 627 20.86 4.94 -11.55
CA PHE A 627 20.43 3.58 -11.22
C PHE A 627 21.51 2.54 -11.54
N ASP A 628 21.65 1.53 -10.67
CA ASP A 628 22.59 0.41 -10.81
C ASP A 628 21.93 -0.95 -10.47
N GLY A 629 22.71 -2.03 -10.56
CA GLY A 629 22.30 -3.37 -10.15
C GLY A 629 21.13 -3.93 -10.96
N GLY A 630 20.02 -4.25 -10.29
CA GLY A 630 18.84 -4.90 -10.90
C GLY A 630 18.14 -4.07 -11.99
N TRP A 631 18.43 -2.78 -12.10
CA TRP A 631 17.84 -1.87 -13.09
C TRP A 631 18.63 -1.76 -14.39
N THR A 632 19.78 -2.44 -14.50
CA THR A 632 20.67 -2.41 -15.68
C THR A 632 19.94 -2.56 -17.03
N PRO A 633 18.98 -3.49 -17.20
CA PRO A 633 18.23 -3.60 -18.46
C PRO A 633 17.42 -2.34 -18.81
N HIS A 634 16.79 -1.69 -17.83
CA HIS A 634 16.00 -0.47 -18.07
C HIS A 634 16.88 0.74 -18.36
N VAL A 635 18.03 0.84 -17.69
CA VAL A 635 19.05 1.85 -17.99
C VAL A 635 19.53 1.70 -19.43
N ALA A 636 19.86 0.48 -19.84
CA ALA A 636 20.33 0.20 -21.19
C ALA A 636 19.25 0.50 -22.25
N ASP A 637 17.99 0.14 -22.00
CA ASP A 637 16.87 0.42 -22.90
C ASP A 637 16.61 1.92 -23.08
N ALA A 638 16.57 2.70 -21.99
CA ALA A 638 16.35 4.14 -22.06
C ALA A 638 17.46 4.86 -22.84
N ILE A 639 18.72 4.51 -22.59
CA ILE A 639 19.88 5.04 -23.33
C ILE A 639 19.81 4.65 -24.81
N ARG A 640 19.44 3.40 -25.12
CA ARG A 640 19.26 2.91 -26.48
C ARG A 640 18.16 3.69 -27.22
N HIS A 641 17.02 3.94 -26.58
CA HIS A 641 15.93 4.75 -27.15
C HIS A 641 16.40 6.17 -27.46
N ALA A 642 17.11 6.81 -26.54
CA ALA A 642 17.68 8.14 -26.74
C ALA A 642 18.70 8.17 -27.89
N ALA A 643 19.57 7.16 -28.00
CA ALA A 643 20.55 7.04 -29.08
C ALA A 643 19.88 6.93 -30.46
N LYS A 644 18.81 6.12 -30.56
CA LYS A 644 18.01 6.00 -31.78
C LYS A 644 17.40 7.34 -32.19
N GLN A 645 16.93 8.13 -31.23
CA GLN A 645 16.38 9.46 -31.54
C GLN A 645 17.44 10.44 -32.05
N ARG A 646 18.63 10.49 -31.43
CA ARG A 646 19.76 11.29 -31.93
C ARG A 646 20.19 10.88 -33.34
N ALA A 647 20.23 9.57 -33.61
CA ALA A 647 20.54 9.05 -34.94
C ALA A 647 19.53 9.51 -35.99
N ARG A 648 18.23 9.47 -35.66
CA ARG A 648 17.17 9.97 -36.55
C ARG A 648 17.20 11.48 -36.75
N ALA A 649 17.68 12.23 -35.75
CA ALA A 649 17.90 13.67 -35.86
C ALA A 649 19.14 14.04 -36.69
N GLY A 650 19.87 13.07 -37.25
CA GLY A 650 21.09 13.30 -38.02
C GLY A 650 22.28 13.70 -37.14
N GLN A 651 22.33 13.22 -35.90
CA GLN A 651 23.37 13.54 -34.91
C GLN A 651 24.16 12.27 -34.52
N PRO A 652 24.98 11.71 -35.44
CA PRO A 652 25.61 10.41 -35.23
C PRO A 652 26.60 10.39 -34.06
N GLU A 653 27.36 11.47 -33.83
CA GLU A 653 28.30 11.54 -32.69
C GLU A 653 27.58 11.58 -31.34
N ALA A 654 26.43 12.26 -31.26
CA ALA A 654 25.61 12.29 -30.06
C ALA A 654 24.97 10.91 -29.79
N ALA A 655 24.50 10.23 -30.83
CA ALA A 655 23.99 8.86 -30.74
C ALA A 655 25.07 7.89 -30.24
N GLU A 656 26.27 7.95 -30.79
CA GLU A 656 27.38 7.09 -30.38
C GLU A 656 27.86 7.39 -28.94
N SER A 657 27.85 8.66 -28.54
CA SER A 657 28.16 9.07 -27.16
C SER A 657 27.17 8.46 -26.16
N LEU A 658 25.88 8.37 -26.51
CA LEU A 658 24.88 7.69 -25.69
C LEU A 658 25.12 6.18 -25.63
N ILE A 659 25.43 5.52 -26.75
CA ILE A 659 25.75 4.07 -26.76
C ILE A 659 26.92 3.74 -25.80
N ALA A 660 27.90 4.63 -25.67
CA ALA A 660 29.04 4.47 -24.76
C ALA A 660 28.66 4.55 -23.27
N LEU A 661 27.47 5.06 -22.93
CA LEU A 661 26.94 5.12 -21.56
C LEU A 661 26.20 3.85 -21.15
N ILE A 662 25.91 2.94 -22.09
CA ILE A 662 25.30 1.64 -21.77
C ILE A 662 26.26 0.86 -20.85
N PRO A 663 25.79 0.29 -19.72
CA PRO A 663 26.63 -0.42 -18.77
C PRO A 663 27.51 -1.50 -19.43
N PRO A 664 28.80 -1.61 -19.07
CA PRO A 664 29.72 -2.55 -19.71
C PRO A 664 29.38 -4.04 -19.53
N ASP A 665 28.55 -4.38 -18.56
CA ASP A 665 28.05 -5.73 -18.30
C ASP A 665 26.74 -6.05 -19.06
N ALA A 666 26.16 -5.06 -19.75
CA ALA A 666 25.01 -5.21 -20.63
C ALA A 666 25.43 -5.43 -22.10
N ASP A 667 26.33 -6.42 -22.33
CA ASP A 667 26.93 -6.69 -23.64
C ASP A 667 25.89 -6.84 -24.76
N THR A 668 24.78 -7.54 -24.49
CA THR A 668 23.71 -7.75 -25.48
C THR A 668 22.98 -6.46 -25.86
N ASP A 669 22.70 -5.59 -24.89
CA ASP A 669 22.03 -4.31 -25.14
C ASP A 669 22.94 -3.34 -25.87
N HIS A 670 24.24 -3.37 -25.57
CA HIS A 670 25.24 -2.62 -26.31
C HIS A 670 25.27 -3.04 -27.80
N LEU A 671 25.27 -4.35 -28.07
CA LEU A 671 25.21 -4.89 -29.44
C LEU A 671 23.92 -4.51 -30.16
N ARG A 672 22.79 -4.58 -29.46
CA ARG A 672 21.49 -4.19 -29.98
C ARG A 672 21.45 -2.71 -30.33
N ALA A 673 21.96 -1.84 -29.45
CA ALA A 673 22.02 -0.41 -29.69
C ALA A 673 22.88 -0.08 -30.92
N GLN A 674 24.06 -0.71 -31.07
CA GLN A 674 24.92 -0.55 -32.25
C GLN A 674 24.20 -0.98 -33.55
N ALA A 675 23.50 -2.11 -33.53
CA ALA A 675 22.78 -2.62 -34.69
C ALA A 675 21.60 -1.71 -35.09
N GLU A 676 20.76 -1.31 -34.14
CA GLU A 676 19.58 -0.47 -34.39
C GLU A 676 19.96 0.96 -34.79
N VAL A 677 20.92 1.58 -34.09
CA VAL A 677 21.43 2.91 -34.46
C VAL A 677 22.16 2.85 -35.80
N GLY A 678 22.93 1.80 -36.07
CA GLY A 678 23.59 1.59 -37.35
C GLY A 678 22.60 1.46 -38.52
N LEU A 679 21.49 0.74 -38.33
CA LEU A 679 20.38 0.67 -39.29
C LEU A 679 19.78 2.06 -39.55
N ILE A 680 19.42 2.78 -38.49
CA ILE A 680 18.81 4.12 -38.61
C ILE A 680 19.75 5.06 -39.38
N LEU A 681 21.04 5.10 -39.02
CA LEU A 681 22.02 5.95 -39.71
C LEU A 681 22.22 5.54 -41.17
N ALA A 682 22.13 4.25 -41.50
CA ALA A 682 22.14 3.81 -42.88
C ALA A 682 20.92 4.34 -43.65
N ALA A 683 19.73 4.27 -43.04
CA ALA A 683 18.47 4.74 -43.62
C ALA A 683 18.39 6.27 -43.75
N THR A 684 18.97 7.03 -42.81
CA THR A 684 18.94 8.51 -42.82
C THR A 684 20.07 9.16 -43.61
N GLY A 685 20.98 8.38 -44.19
CA GLY A 685 22.01 8.89 -45.12
C GLY A 685 23.40 9.11 -44.51
N GLU A 686 23.74 8.44 -43.41
CA GLU A 686 25.04 8.50 -42.72
C GLU A 686 25.85 7.17 -42.86
N PRO A 687 26.23 6.74 -44.08
CA PRO A 687 26.76 5.40 -44.34
C PRO A 687 28.17 5.15 -43.74
N GLY A 688 28.89 6.21 -43.38
CA GLY A 688 30.21 6.10 -42.76
C GLY A 688 30.12 5.56 -41.33
N PHE A 689 29.29 6.21 -40.50
CA PHE A 689 29.01 5.79 -39.13
C PHE A 689 28.28 4.45 -39.10
N ALA A 690 27.26 4.29 -39.95
CA ALA A 690 26.50 3.04 -40.04
C ALA A 690 27.40 1.82 -40.30
N ARG A 691 28.33 1.93 -41.25
CA ARG A 691 29.26 0.84 -41.58
C ARG A 691 30.15 0.44 -40.40
N ARG A 692 30.59 1.41 -39.58
CA ARG A 692 31.40 1.13 -38.39
C ARG A 692 30.58 0.38 -37.34
N LEU A 693 29.44 0.95 -36.93
CA LEU A 693 28.59 0.36 -35.89
C LEU A 693 28.09 -1.04 -36.25
N LEU A 694 27.64 -1.24 -37.50
CA LEU A 694 27.17 -2.53 -37.97
C LEU A 694 28.29 -3.57 -38.08
N ALA A 695 29.51 -3.15 -38.47
CA ALA A 695 30.66 -4.05 -38.50
C ALA A 695 31.09 -4.48 -37.09
N ASP A 696 30.98 -3.60 -36.10
CA ASP A 696 31.32 -3.88 -34.71
C ASP A 696 30.30 -4.83 -34.09
N ALA A 697 29.01 -4.56 -34.27
CA ALA A 697 27.93 -5.44 -33.84
C ALA A 697 28.02 -6.83 -34.50
N ALA A 698 28.28 -6.90 -35.81
CA ALA A 698 28.39 -8.18 -36.53
C ALA A 698 29.56 -9.06 -36.05
N ARG A 699 30.69 -8.47 -35.63
CA ARG A 699 31.84 -9.24 -35.10
C ARG A 699 31.55 -9.91 -33.77
N ASN A 700 30.66 -9.32 -32.98
CA ASN A 700 30.36 -9.74 -31.62
C ASN A 700 29.02 -10.51 -31.51
N ALA A 701 28.24 -10.57 -32.60
CA ALA A 701 26.94 -11.23 -32.64
C ALA A 701 27.00 -12.78 -32.83
N SER A 702 28.18 -13.40 -32.77
CA SER A 702 28.35 -14.85 -33.00
C SER A 702 27.69 -15.71 -31.93
N ASP A 703 27.75 -15.27 -30.66
CA ASP A 703 27.32 -16.05 -29.49
C ASP A 703 26.04 -15.51 -28.82
N LEU A 704 25.21 -14.77 -29.58
CA LEU A 704 23.94 -14.26 -29.09
C LEU A 704 23.01 -15.40 -28.65
N HIS A 705 22.43 -15.27 -27.46
CA HIS A 705 21.34 -16.13 -27.01
C HIS A 705 20.17 -16.04 -28.00
N GLU A 706 19.50 -17.18 -28.24
CA GLU A 706 18.46 -17.34 -29.28
C GLU A 706 17.38 -16.25 -29.21
N TYR A 707 16.95 -15.90 -28.00
CA TYR A 707 16.01 -14.81 -27.72
C TYR A 707 16.39 -13.46 -28.36
N HIS A 708 17.69 -13.11 -28.38
CA HIS A 708 18.14 -11.80 -28.88
C HIS A 708 18.41 -11.75 -30.39
N VAL A 709 18.41 -12.91 -31.05
CA VAL A 709 18.78 -13.04 -32.47
C VAL A 709 17.80 -12.28 -33.38
N SER A 710 16.50 -12.28 -33.07
CA SER A 710 15.52 -11.53 -33.88
C SER A 710 15.73 -10.02 -33.81
N PHE A 711 16.06 -9.47 -32.64
CA PHE A 711 16.27 -8.02 -32.49
C PHE A 711 17.56 -7.56 -33.18
N VAL A 712 18.70 -8.16 -32.80
CA VAL A 712 20.01 -7.75 -33.30
C VAL A 712 20.21 -8.16 -34.76
N GLY A 713 19.82 -9.39 -35.11
CA GLY A 713 19.98 -9.93 -36.45
C GLY A 713 19.14 -9.20 -37.50
N ALA A 714 17.91 -8.79 -37.17
CA ALA A 714 17.08 -8.04 -38.11
C ALA A 714 17.67 -6.65 -38.38
N ALA A 715 18.06 -5.91 -37.33
CA ALA A 715 18.67 -4.59 -37.48
C ALA A 715 20.00 -4.66 -38.26
N LEU A 716 20.86 -5.65 -37.95
CA LEU A 716 22.09 -5.92 -38.69
C LEU A 716 21.82 -6.19 -40.17
N GLY A 717 20.94 -7.16 -40.46
CA GLY A 717 20.63 -7.57 -41.83
C GLY A 717 20.00 -6.46 -42.65
N ALA A 718 19.08 -5.70 -42.06
CA ALA A 718 18.46 -4.54 -42.68
C ALA A 718 19.48 -3.43 -42.98
N GLY A 719 20.32 -3.06 -42.00
CA GLY A 719 21.32 -2.00 -42.19
C GLY A 719 22.36 -2.38 -43.25
N LEU A 720 22.79 -3.64 -43.25
CA LEU A 720 23.69 -4.20 -44.26
C LEU A 720 23.05 -4.24 -45.66
N THR A 721 21.73 -4.45 -45.75
CA THR A 721 20.99 -4.36 -47.03
C THR A 721 21.11 -2.97 -47.63
N ILE A 722 20.87 -1.92 -46.83
CA ILE A 722 20.98 -0.52 -47.26
C ILE A 722 22.42 -0.21 -47.73
N LEU A 723 23.42 -0.75 -47.04
CA LEU A 723 24.83 -0.58 -47.39
C LEU A 723 25.32 -1.45 -48.56
N GLY A 724 24.48 -2.36 -49.08
CA GLY A 724 24.81 -3.25 -50.19
C GLY A 724 25.76 -4.41 -49.84
N ASP A 725 25.77 -4.86 -48.58
CA ASP A 725 26.64 -5.94 -48.12
C ASP A 725 26.03 -7.34 -48.38
N PRO A 726 26.78 -8.29 -48.97
CA PRO A 726 26.28 -9.62 -49.29
C PRO A 726 25.90 -10.48 -48.08
N ALA A 727 26.37 -10.17 -46.87
CA ALA A 727 26.02 -10.90 -45.65
C ALA A 727 24.60 -10.57 -45.14
N ALA A 728 23.96 -9.53 -45.67
CA ALA A 728 22.67 -9.01 -45.21
C ALA A 728 21.55 -10.07 -45.15
N GLN A 729 21.38 -10.83 -46.23
CA GLN A 729 20.28 -11.81 -46.32
C GLN A 729 20.41 -12.93 -45.29
N GLY A 730 21.64 -13.38 -45.00
CA GLY A 730 21.87 -14.43 -44.00
C GLY A 730 21.44 -14.01 -42.59
N TRP A 731 21.60 -12.72 -42.25
CA TRP A 731 21.13 -12.17 -40.98
C TRP A 731 19.61 -12.03 -40.93
N ILE A 732 18.97 -11.57 -42.01
CA ILE A 732 17.51 -11.48 -42.11
C ILE A 732 16.86 -12.86 -41.95
N ASP A 733 17.36 -13.87 -42.67
CA ASP A 733 16.83 -15.23 -42.62
C ASP A 733 16.96 -15.81 -41.20
N ARG A 734 18.10 -15.58 -40.55
CA ARG A 734 18.36 -16.00 -39.15
C ARG A 734 17.41 -15.30 -38.17
N ALA A 735 17.13 -14.01 -38.36
CA ALA A 735 16.25 -13.24 -37.50
C ALA A 735 14.78 -13.67 -37.62
N ILE A 736 14.32 -13.97 -38.83
CA ILE A 736 12.96 -14.51 -39.09
C ILE A 736 12.82 -15.91 -38.48
N ALA A 737 13.85 -16.75 -38.60
CA ALA A 737 13.84 -18.10 -38.03
C ALA A 737 13.83 -18.11 -36.48
N ALA A 738 14.32 -17.06 -35.84
CA ALA A 738 14.40 -16.92 -34.38
C ALA A 738 13.14 -16.29 -33.74
N ILE A 739 12.07 -16.04 -34.50
CA ILE A 739 10.79 -15.58 -33.95
C ILE A 739 10.23 -16.70 -33.06
N ASP A 740 10.15 -16.43 -31.75
CA ASP A 740 9.79 -17.42 -30.74
C ASP A 740 8.26 -17.53 -30.60
N PRO A 741 7.64 -18.72 -30.79
CA PRO A 741 6.20 -18.88 -30.67
C PRO A 741 5.64 -18.78 -29.23
N ASN A 742 6.46 -18.80 -28.16
CA ASN A 742 5.96 -18.76 -26.76
C ASN A 742 7.03 -18.20 -25.79
N PRO A 743 6.78 -17.14 -24.99
CA PRO A 743 5.48 -16.53 -24.66
C PRO A 743 5.12 -15.25 -25.42
N ASN A 744 6.00 -14.68 -26.25
CA ASN A 744 5.79 -13.35 -26.85
C ASN A 744 6.11 -13.24 -28.36
N PRO A 745 5.44 -14.01 -29.23
CA PRO A 745 5.74 -14.06 -30.68
C PRO A 745 5.70 -12.71 -31.38
N TRP A 746 4.80 -11.83 -30.95
CA TRP A 746 4.63 -10.53 -31.59
C TRP A 746 5.74 -9.54 -31.28
N GLN A 747 6.48 -9.68 -30.17
CA GLN A 747 7.60 -8.80 -29.84
C GLN A 747 8.81 -9.02 -30.76
N HIS A 748 9.15 -10.27 -31.06
CA HIS A 748 10.23 -10.58 -32.02
C HIS A 748 9.79 -10.20 -33.43
N ARG A 749 8.57 -10.58 -33.80
CA ARG A 749 8.01 -10.34 -35.12
C ARG A 749 7.95 -8.86 -35.47
N ILE A 750 7.45 -8.01 -34.57
CA ILE A 750 7.33 -6.56 -34.84
C ILE A 750 8.71 -5.90 -35.02
N SER A 751 9.71 -6.36 -34.26
CA SER A 751 11.10 -5.90 -34.38
C SER A 751 11.70 -6.22 -35.75
N VAL A 752 11.43 -7.43 -36.27
CA VAL A 752 11.84 -7.81 -37.62
C VAL A 752 11.10 -6.97 -38.67
N CYS A 753 9.79 -6.78 -38.53
CA CYS A 753 9.01 -5.94 -39.43
C CYS A 753 9.55 -4.50 -39.48
N TRP A 754 9.92 -3.93 -38.33
CA TRP A 754 10.45 -2.56 -38.26
C TRP A 754 11.76 -2.45 -39.03
N ALA A 755 12.70 -3.36 -38.77
CA ALA A 755 13.99 -3.36 -39.45
C ALA A 755 13.84 -3.52 -40.97
N LEU A 756 12.95 -4.40 -41.43
CA LEU A 756 12.69 -4.59 -42.86
C LEU A 756 12.12 -3.33 -43.53
N LEU A 757 11.24 -2.59 -42.87
CA LEU A 757 10.70 -1.34 -43.43
C LEU A 757 11.75 -0.24 -43.55
N GLU A 758 12.61 -0.07 -42.54
CA GLU A 758 13.73 0.88 -42.59
C GLU A 758 14.70 0.58 -43.75
N ALA A 759 14.82 -0.69 -44.15
CA ALA A 759 15.61 -1.11 -45.30
C ALA A 759 14.88 -1.07 -46.67
N GLY A 760 13.62 -0.62 -46.72
CA GLY A 760 12.83 -0.64 -47.95
C GLY A 760 12.48 -2.05 -48.45
N LEU A 761 12.23 -2.99 -47.52
CA LEU A 761 11.85 -4.37 -47.80
C LEU A 761 10.37 -4.63 -47.47
N GLU A 762 9.48 -3.80 -48.00
CA GLU A 762 8.05 -3.77 -47.65
C GLU A 762 7.33 -5.08 -47.87
N ASP A 763 7.62 -5.76 -48.99
CA ASP A 763 6.98 -7.01 -49.34
C ASP A 763 7.29 -8.11 -48.32
N GLN A 764 8.49 -8.09 -47.72
CA GLN A 764 8.88 -9.02 -46.67
C GLN A 764 8.16 -8.70 -45.35
N ALA A 765 8.17 -7.43 -44.94
CA ALA A 765 7.45 -6.98 -43.75
C ALA A 765 5.95 -7.28 -43.84
N ARG A 766 5.32 -7.03 -44.99
CA ARG A 766 3.90 -7.32 -45.25
C ARG A 766 3.60 -8.82 -45.16
N ARG A 767 4.45 -9.67 -45.73
CA ARG A 767 4.28 -11.14 -45.60
C ARG A 767 4.33 -11.55 -44.14
N LEU A 768 5.31 -11.06 -43.39
CA LEU A 768 5.49 -11.41 -41.98
C LEU A 768 4.32 -10.93 -41.10
N TRP A 769 3.81 -9.72 -41.34
CA TRP A 769 2.64 -9.18 -40.64
C TRP A 769 1.36 -9.98 -40.89
N THR A 770 1.20 -10.58 -42.08
CA THR A 770 -0.06 -11.18 -42.52
C THR A 770 -0.15 -12.70 -42.36
N GLN A 771 0.92 -13.38 -41.94
CA GLN A 771 1.02 -14.84 -41.89
C GLN A 771 0.33 -15.55 -40.69
N GLY A 772 -0.43 -14.83 -39.86
CA GLY A 772 -1.45 -15.42 -38.96
C GLY A 772 -0.93 -16.28 -37.81
N GLU A 773 -0.09 -15.72 -36.93
CA GLU A 773 0.23 -16.38 -35.64
C GLU A 773 -0.88 -16.12 -34.60
N PRO A 774 -1.13 -17.06 -33.66
CA PRO A 774 -2.05 -16.84 -32.56
C PRO A 774 -1.57 -15.73 -31.62
N GLY A 775 -2.49 -14.86 -31.19
CA GLY A 775 -2.21 -13.74 -30.27
C GLY A 775 -2.49 -12.36 -30.88
N SER A 776 -2.51 -11.33 -30.03
CA SER A 776 -2.66 -9.93 -30.45
C SER A 776 -1.29 -9.28 -30.63
N PRO A 777 -1.06 -8.43 -31.65
CA PRO A 777 0.19 -7.69 -31.78
C PRO A 777 0.39 -6.75 -30.59
N PHE A 778 1.34 -7.12 -29.71
CA PHE A 778 1.96 -6.20 -28.75
C PHE A 778 2.62 -5.03 -29.51
N TYR A 779 2.68 -3.83 -28.91
CA TYR A 779 3.28 -2.62 -29.52
C TYR A 779 2.67 -2.17 -30.86
N ARG A 780 1.40 -2.49 -31.13
CA ARG A 780 0.71 -2.05 -32.36
C ARG A 780 0.57 -0.52 -32.51
N SER A 781 0.41 0.21 -31.40
CA SER A 781 0.35 1.69 -31.41
C SER A 781 1.69 2.27 -31.86
N SER A 782 2.77 1.75 -31.28
CA SER A 782 4.14 2.01 -31.67
C SER A 782 4.39 1.73 -33.15
N TRP A 783 3.92 0.58 -33.65
CA TRP A 783 4.02 0.25 -35.07
C TRP A 783 3.35 1.29 -35.97
N LEU A 784 2.14 1.71 -35.62
CA LEU A 784 1.40 2.71 -36.38
C LEU A 784 2.11 4.08 -36.37
N ALA A 785 2.61 4.49 -35.21
CA ALA A 785 3.41 5.70 -35.04
C ALA A 785 4.72 5.64 -35.85
N HIS A 786 5.36 4.47 -35.93
CA HIS A 786 6.52 4.24 -36.79
C HIS A 786 6.20 4.55 -38.26
N LEU A 787 5.12 3.93 -38.78
CA LEU A 787 4.69 4.09 -40.17
C LEU A 787 4.43 5.56 -40.52
N ILE A 788 3.74 6.29 -39.64
CA ILE A 788 3.51 7.73 -39.79
C ILE A 788 4.85 8.48 -39.83
N ARG A 789 5.76 8.16 -38.91
CA ARG A 789 7.07 8.81 -38.80
C ARG A 789 7.96 8.60 -40.03
N ILE A 790 7.93 7.41 -40.63
CA ILE A 790 8.66 7.12 -41.88
C ILE A 790 7.87 7.49 -43.16
N GLY A 791 6.71 8.16 -43.02
CA GLY A 791 5.92 8.67 -44.14
C GLY A 791 5.15 7.60 -44.93
N ARG A 792 4.85 6.46 -44.31
CA ARG A 792 4.20 5.30 -44.92
C ARG A 792 2.70 5.25 -44.66
N ASP A 793 2.02 6.34 -44.98
CA ASP A 793 0.56 6.46 -44.86
C ASP A 793 -0.21 5.43 -45.71
N ASP A 794 0.41 4.92 -46.78
CA ASP A 794 -0.11 3.82 -47.60
C ASP A 794 -0.26 2.54 -46.76
N LEU A 795 0.75 2.22 -45.96
CA LEU A 795 0.73 1.06 -45.06
C LEU A 795 -0.17 1.31 -43.85
N VAL A 796 -0.24 2.54 -43.34
CA VAL A 796 -1.20 2.93 -42.30
C VAL A 796 -2.62 2.61 -42.75
N ARG A 797 -3.01 3.04 -43.95
CA ARG A 797 -4.33 2.76 -44.52
C ARG A 797 -4.55 1.26 -44.74
N GLU A 798 -3.54 0.56 -45.25
CA GLU A 798 -3.63 -0.88 -45.50
C GLU A 798 -3.83 -1.71 -44.21
N PHE A 799 -3.13 -1.37 -43.13
CA PHE A 799 -3.16 -2.17 -41.91
C PHE A 799 -4.24 -1.73 -40.93
N ALA A 800 -4.47 -0.41 -40.76
CA ALA A 800 -5.37 0.11 -39.73
C ALA A 800 -6.77 0.48 -40.26
N LEU A 801 -6.93 0.75 -41.56
CA LEU A 801 -8.17 1.26 -42.15
C LEU A 801 -8.85 0.29 -43.13
N ALA A 802 -8.33 -0.94 -43.30
CA ALA A 802 -8.87 -1.88 -44.28
C ALA A 802 -10.18 -2.56 -43.80
N PRO A 803 -11.29 -2.51 -44.60
CA PRO A 803 -12.61 -3.02 -44.21
C PRO A 803 -12.67 -4.51 -43.84
N ASN A 804 -11.79 -5.32 -44.43
CA ASN A 804 -11.77 -6.78 -44.28
C ASN A 804 -10.75 -7.28 -43.24
N ARG A 805 -10.03 -6.37 -42.58
CA ARG A 805 -9.04 -6.68 -41.54
C ARG A 805 -9.13 -5.61 -40.44
N PRO A 806 -10.19 -5.66 -39.62
CA PRO A 806 -10.34 -4.69 -38.55
C PRO A 806 -9.09 -4.72 -37.67
N TRP A 807 -8.50 -3.54 -37.45
CA TRP A 807 -7.49 -3.38 -36.42
C TRP A 807 -8.09 -3.90 -35.11
N PRO A 808 -7.46 -4.86 -34.40
CA PRO A 808 -8.14 -5.60 -33.33
C PRO A 808 -8.68 -4.73 -32.18
N ASP A 809 -8.26 -3.46 -32.11
CA ASP A 809 -8.66 -2.53 -31.07
C ASP A 809 -8.65 -1.06 -31.56
N ASN A 810 -9.82 -0.58 -31.96
CA ASN A 810 -10.05 0.73 -32.59
C ASN A 810 -9.58 1.94 -31.75
N PHE A 811 -9.49 1.77 -30.42
CA PHE A 811 -9.13 2.86 -29.51
C PHE A 811 -7.65 3.29 -29.65
N TYR A 812 -6.75 2.35 -29.96
CA TYR A 812 -5.31 2.63 -30.03
C TYR A 812 -4.90 3.36 -31.30
N ALA A 813 -5.49 3.02 -32.46
CA ALA A 813 -5.23 3.73 -33.70
C ALA A 813 -5.71 5.17 -33.64
N TRP A 814 -6.90 5.36 -33.06
CA TRP A 814 -7.45 6.68 -32.75
C TRP A 814 -6.48 7.51 -31.89
N THR A 815 -5.96 6.95 -30.79
CA THR A 815 -5.01 7.65 -29.91
C THR A 815 -3.76 8.09 -30.67
N VAL A 816 -3.14 7.19 -31.44
CA VAL A 816 -1.93 7.52 -32.25
C VAL A 816 -2.19 8.64 -33.26
N PHE A 817 -3.33 8.64 -33.96
CA PHE A 817 -3.64 9.72 -34.92
C PHE A 817 -3.88 11.06 -34.24
N THR A 818 -4.44 11.04 -33.03
CA THR A 818 -4.63 12.25 -32.21
C THR A 818 -3.29 12.81 -31.77
N ASP A 819 -2.45 11.96 -31.19
CA ASP A 819 -1.14 12.27 -30.63
C ASP A 819 -0.14 12.77 -31.69
N THR A 820 -0.14 12.13 -32.87
CA THR A 820 0.74 12.52 -34.00
C THR A 820 0.25 13.74 -34.80
N GLY A 821 -0.88 14.34 -34.42
CA GLY A 821 -1.45 15.47 -35.15
C GLY A 821 -1.90 15.11 -36.57
N ARG A 822 -2.58 13.97 -36.75
CA ARG A 822 -3.07 13.45 -38.04
C ARG A 822 -4.60 13.48 -38.13
N PRO A 823 -5.24 14.67 -38.14
CA PRO A 823 -6.68 14.78 -38.25
C PRO A 823 -7.21 14.28 -39.60
N ASP A 824 -6.36 14.17 -40.63
CA ASP A 824 -6.71 13.54 -41.90
C ASP A 824 -6.97 12.03 -41.75
N LEU A 825 -6.04 11.29 -41.14
CA LEU A 825 -6.20 9.85 -40.88
C LEU A 825 -7.32 9.57 -39.89
N LEU A 826 -7.51 10.44 -38.90
CA LEU A 826 -8.57 10.30 -37.90
C LEU A 826 -9.97 10.49 -38.52
N ARG A 827 -10.13 11.44 -39.46
CA ARG A 827 -11.41 11.60 -40.20
C ARG A 827 -11.69 10.39 -41.09
N GLU A 828 -10.68 9.85 -41.78
CA GLU A 828 -10.82 8.62 -42.57
C GLU A 828 -11.23 7.43 -41.68
N PHE A 829 -10.61 7.30 -40.50
CA PHE A 829 -10.94 6.26 -39.52
C PHE A 829 -12.40 6.32 -39.04
N PHE A 830 -12.93 7.52 -38.77
CA PHE A 830 -14.32 7.67 -38.36
C PHE A 830 -15.33 7.48 -39.51
N ALA A 831 -14.97 7.85 -40.74
CA ALA A 831 -15.84 7.70 -41.90
C ALA A 831 -16.16 6.22 -42.21
N GLU A 832 -15.21 5.30 -41.96
CA GLU A 832 -15.39 3.86 -42.15
C GLU A 832 -16.40 3.21 -41.16
N GLN A 833 -16.80 3.90 -40.09
CA GLN A 833 -17.75 3.37 -39.10
C GLN A 833 -19.23 3.61 -39.44
N ASP A 834 -19.53 4.26 -40.56
CA ASP A 834 -20.89 4.53 -41.10
C ASP A 834 -21.89 5.04 -40.03
N ARG A 835 -21.46 6.00 -39.21
CA ARG A 835 -22.26 6.61 -38.14
C ARG A 835 -21.85 8.06 -37.85
N ASP A 836 -22.72 8.79 -37.18
CA ASP A 836 -22.43 10.15 -36.71
C ASP A 836 -21.27 10.17 -35.69
N ILE A 837 -20.45 11.22 -35.79
CA ILE A 837 -19.33 11.51 -34.88
C ILE A 837 -19.87 11.85 -33.50
N ARG A 838 -19.39 11.14 -32.48
CA ARG A 838 -19.73 11.38 -31.08
C ARG A 838 -18.91 12.55 -30.52
N GLU A 839 -19.38 13.13 -29.43
CA GLU A 839 -18.68 14.22 -28.74
C GLU A 839 -17.23 13.88 -28.34
N SER A 840 -16.96 12.63 -27.93
CA SER A 840 -15.59 12.18 -27.65
C SER A 840 -14.70 12.17 -28.89
N GLU A 841 -15.25 11.80 -30.05
CA GLU A 841 -14.53 11.71 -31.32
C GLU A 841 -14.26 13.10 -31.90
N GLN A 842 -15.21 14.02 -31.73
CA GLN A 842 -15.01 15.42 -32.06
C GLN A 842 -13.91 16.05 -31.20
N ARG A 843 -13.89 15.79 -29.88
CA ARG A 843 -12.81 16.28 -29.00
C ARG A 843 -11.42 15.83 -29.46
N SER A 844 -11.29 14.58 -29.90
CA SER A 844 -10.02 14.09 -30.42
C SER A 844 -9.66 14.65 -31.80
N LEU A 845 -10.63 14.96 -32.66
CA LEU A 845 -10.35 15.70 -33.89
C LEU A 845 -9.82 17.09 -33.57
N ASP A 846 -10.45 17.79 -32.64
CA ASP A 846 -10.01 19.11 -32.21
C ASP A 846 -8.61 19.06 -31.58
N GLU A 847 -8.32 18.02 -30.79
CA GLU A 847 -6.98 17.79 -30.22
C GLU A 847 -5.94 17.40 -31.28
N ALA A 848 -6.30 16.56 -32.26
CA ALA A 848 -5.41 16.25 -33.39
C ALA A 848 -5.10 17.49 -34.24
N GLU A 849 -6.07 18.37 -34.44
CA GLU A 849 -5.88 19.66 -35.12
C GLU A 849 -4.97 20.59 -34.30
N ALA A 850 -5.11 20.62 -32.98
CA ALA A 850 -4.24 21.38 -32.10
C ALA A 850 -2.80 20.82 -32.09
N ASN A 851 -2.63 19.49 -32.06
CA ASN A 851 -1.34 18.82 -32.12
C ASN A 851 -0.65 18.97 -33.48
N ALA A 852 -1.39 19.19 -34.56
CA ALA A 852 -0.85 19.50 -35.88
C ALA A 852 -0.27 20.92 -36.00
N ALA A 853 -0.56 21.81 -35.04
CA ALA A 853 -0.02 23.17 -35.02
C ALA A 853 1.49 23.19 -34.67
N THR A 854 2.23 24.10 -35.29
CA THR A 854 3.71 24.14 -35.18
C THR A 854 4.24 25.18 -34.18
N ASP A 855 3.38 26.00 -33.60
CA ASP A 855 3.70 27.10 -32.68
C ASP A 855 3.31 26.79 -31.23
N ARG A 856 3.72 25.62 -30.73
CA ARG A 856 3.51 25.21 -29.33
C ARG A 856 4.71 25.57 -28.43
N PRO A 857 4.47 25.95 -27.16
CA PRO A 857 3.16 26.07 -26.51
C PRO A 857 2.43 27.36 -26.95
N ASN A 858 1.16 27.23 -27.32
CA ASN A 858 0.31 28.38 -27.60
C ASN A 858 -0.42 28.87 -26.31
N ALA A 859 -1.21 29.95 -26.42
CA ALA A 859 -1.90 30.52 -25.24
C ALA A 859 -2.89 29.54 -24.58
N ALA A 860 -3.49 28.62 -25.34
CA ALA A 860 -4.37 27.60 -24.78
C ALA A 860 -3.59 26.52 -24.04
N ASP A 861 -2.43 26.09 -24.57
CA ASP A 861 -1.53 25.15 -23.89
C ASP A 861 -1.07 25.71 -22.54
N LEU A 862 -0.65 26.98 -22.50
CA LEU A 862 -0.21 27.63 -21.27
C LEU A 862 -1.33 27.75 -20.23
N ALA A 863 -2.56 28.02 -20.67
CA ALA A 863 -3.72 28.07 -19.79
C ALA A 863 -4.06 26.68 -19.23
N GLU A 864 -4.07 25.64 -20.09
CA GLU A 864 -4.33 24.26 -19.67
C GLU A 864 -3.29 23.78 -18.67
N LEU A 865 -2.00 23.98 -18.97
CA LEU A 865 -0.92 23.64 -18.07
C LEU A 865 -1.15 24.30 -16.71
N ARG A 866 -1.42 25.61 -16.69
CA ARG A 866 -1.64 26.37 -15.43
C ARG A 866 -2.81 25.79 -14.63
N ASP A 867 -3.94 25.52 -15.28
CA ASP A 867 -5.12 24.95 -14.62
C ASP A 867 -4.83 23.57 -14.03
N ARG A 868 -4.13 22.71 -14.77
CA ARG A 868 -3.71 21.38 -14.28
C ARG A 868 -2.71 21.48 -13.14
N TYR A 869 -1.78 22.43 -13.17
CA TYR A 869 -0.85 22.65 -12.06
C TYR A 869 -1.55 23.21 -10.81
N GLU A 870 -2.53 24.09 -10.96
CA GLU A 870 -3.39 24.51 -9.85
C GLU A 870 -4.16 23.34 -9.26
N GLN A 871 -4.68 22.44 -10.09
CA GLN A 871 -5.32 21.21 -9.64
C GLN A 871 -4.32 20.31 -8.90
N LEU A 872 -3.13 20.09 -9.44
CA LEU A 872 -2.07 19.31 -8.82
C LEU A 872 -1.69 19.86 -7.44
N ARG A 873 -1.66 21.19 -7.28
CA ARG A 873 -1.39 21.85 -5.99
C ARG A 873 -2.49 21.64 -4.95
N ARG A 874 -3.72 21.33 -5.38
CA ARG A 874 -4.86 21.00 -4.52
C ARG A 874 -4.98 19.50 -4.24
N THR A 875 -4.45 18.63 -5.11
CA THR A 875 -4.41 17.17 -4.90
C THR A 875 -3.54 16.81 -3.69
N PRO A 876 -3.86 15.80 -2.87
CA PRO A 876 -3.00 15.39 -1.78
C PRO A 876 -1.59 14.98 -2.20
N LEU A 877 -0.54 15.41 -1.47
CA LEU A 877 0.86 15.11 -1.87
C LEU A 877 1.09 13.61 -2.14
N ALA A 878 0.53 12.73 -1.32
CA ALA A 878 0.59 11.27 -1.47
C ALA A 878 -0.05 10.77 -2.78
N GLN A 879 -0.96 11.55 -3.35
CA GLN A 879 -1.72 11.23 -4.57
C GLN A 879 -1.21 12.00 -5.80
N ARG A 880 -0.31 12.98 -5.61
CA ARG A 880 0.22 13.82 -6.71
C ARG A 880 1.17 13.09 -7.63
N ARG A 881 1.76 11.95 -7.23
CA ARG A 881 2.85 11.28 -7.95
C ARG A 881 2.48 11.05 -9.42
N GLU A 882 1.37 10.35 -9.68
CA GLU A 882 0.91 10.07 -11.05
C GLU A 882 0.41 11.31 -11.80
N ASP A 883 -0.28 12.22 -11.13
CA ASP A 883 -0.73 13.48 -11.75
C ASP A 883 0.46 14.36 -12.16
N THR A 884 1.56 14.35 -11.40
CA THR A 884 2.81 15.04 -11.72
C THR A 884 3.45 14.45 -12.97
N LYS A 885 3.52 13.12 -13.09
CA LYS A 885 4.00 12.43 -14.30
C LYS A 885 3.17 12.80 -15.52
N ARG A 886 1.84 12.72 -15.41
CA ARG A 886 0.91 13.07 -16.49
C ARG A 886 1.01 14.54 -16.90
N LEU A 887 1.20 15.44 -15.94
CA LEU A 887 1.41 16.86 -16.23
C LEU A 887 2.76 17.11 -16.90
N ALA A 888 3.82 16.38 -16.52
CA ALA A 888 5.12 16.45 -17.19
C ALA A 888 5.03 15.96 -18.64
N TRP A 889 4.33 14.85 -18.89
CA TRP A 889 4.07 14.37 -20.24
C TRP A 889 3.22 15.33 -21.07
N ARG A 890 2.21 15.98 -20.46
CA ARG A 890 1.43 17.02 -21.14
C ARG A 890 2.29 18.24 -21.47
N ALA A 891 3.14 18.69 -20.55
CA ALA A 891 4.07 19.79 -20.80
C ALA A 891 5.05 19.45 -21.94
N ALA A 892 5.52 18.20 -22.01
CA ALA A 892 6.34 17.70 -23.10
C ALA A 892 5.60 17.72 -24.45
N ALA A 893 4.34 17.28 -24.50
CA ALA A 893 3.51 17.33 -25.70
C ALA A 893 3.25 18.76 -26.20
N CYS A 894 3.21 19.74 -25.27
CA CYS A 894 3.11 21.16 -25.58
C CYS A 894 4.45 21.82 -25.91
N HIS A 895 5.56 21.05 -25.93
CA HIS A 895 6.94 21.53 -26.12
C HIS A 895 7.41 22.55 -25.06
N HIS A 896 6.88 22.47 -23.84
CA HIS A 896 7.27 23.35 -22.74
C HIS A 896 8.30 22.68 -21.81
N TYR A 897 9.56 22.67 -22.20
CA TYR A 897 10.60 21.86 -21.56
C TYR A 897 10.96 22.34 -20.16
N SER A 898 10.88 23.64 -19.89
CA SER A 898 11.18 24.18 -18.56
C SER A 898 10.15 23.73 -17.52
N ALA A 899 8.88 23.57 -17.93
CA ALA A 899 7.83 23.01 -17.08
C ALA A 899 8.06 21.51 -16.83
N VAL A 900 8.54 20.76 -17.83
CA VAL A 900 8.94 19.34 -17.65
C VAL A 900 10.05 19.24 -16.60
N LEU A 901 11.13 20.02 -16.73
CA LEU A 901 12.25 20.00 -15.79
C LEU A 901 11.82 20.37 -14.37
N ASP A 902 10.93 21.35 -14.22
CA ASP A 902 10.38 21.76 -12.93
C ASP A 902 9.57 20.61 -12.27
N LEU A 903 8.72 19.93 -13.05
CA LEU A 903 7.90 18.80 -12.56
C LEU A 903 8.74 17.55 -12.26
N LEU A 904 9.79 17.27 -13.04
CA LEU A 904 10.69 16.14 -12.78
C LEU A 904 11.37 16.26 -11.42
N ARG A 905 11.68 17.48 -10.95
CA ARG A 905 12.24 17.72 -9.62
C ARG A 905 11.29 17.35 -8.48
N LEU A 906 9.98 17.36 -8.72
CA LEU A 906 8.95 16.95 -7.76
C LEU A 906 8.83 15.42 -7.65
N LEU A 907 9.40 14.67 -8.60
CA LEU A 907 9.40 13.21 -8.58
C LEU A 907 10.64 12.65 -7.87
N PRO A 908 10.55 11.54 -7.12
CA PRO A 908 11.70 10.90 -6.48
C PRO A 908 12.79 10.45 -7.46
N MET A 909 14.06 10.51 -7.03
CA MET A 909 15.22 10.13 -7.86
C MET A 909 15.84 8.76 -7.51
N GLU A 910 15.89 8.35 -6.24
CA GLU A 910 16.87 7.34 -5.78
C GLU A 910 16.30 5.93 -5.48
N ARG A 911 15.12 5.54 -5.98
CA ARG A 911 14.50 4.25 -5.54
C ARG A 911 13.81 3.43 -6.62
N ASP A 912 13.09 4.09 -7.52
CA ASP A 912 12.24 3.44 -8.50
C ASP A 912 12.44 4.08 -9.87
N PHE A 913 12.80 3.26 -10.85
CA PHE A 913 12.99 3.71 -12.22
C PHE A 913 11.70 4.34 -12.79
N ASN A 914 10.53 3.90 -12.33
CA ASN A 914 9.22 4.35 -12.83
C ASN A 914 8.84 5.79 -12.42
N ASP A 915 9.68 6.48 -11.66
CA ASP A 915 9.52 7.89 -11.31
C ASP A 915 10.25 8.82 -12.26
N ARG A 916 11.28 9.51 -11.75
CA ARG A 916 11.93 10.60 -12.46
C ARG A 916 12.60 10.09 -13.75
N ALA A 917 13.25 8.93 -13.70
CA ALA A 917 13.93 8.35 -14.86
C ALA A 917 12.95 7.97 -15.98
N ALA A 918 11.96 7.11 -15.73
CA ALA A 918 10.96 6.75 -16.73
C ALA A 918 10.10 7.94 -17.17
N THR A 919 9.80 8.90 -16.27
CA THR A 919 9.08 10.10 -16.65
C THR A 919 9.92 10.99 -17.55
N ALA A 920 11.23 11.14 -17.28
CA ALA A 920 12.14 11.89 -18.13
C ALA A 920 12.33 11.23 -19.50
N GLU A 921 12.52 9.90 -19.53
CA GLU A 921 12.56 9.10 -20.77
C GLU A 921 11.28 9.31 -21.58
N ARG A 922 10.12 9.13 -20.96
CA ARG A 922 8.80 9.25 -21.60
C ARG A 922 8.45 10.69 -22.00
N ALA A 923 8.89 11.69 -21.23
CA ALA A 923 8.72 13.10 -21.59
C ALA A 923 9.57 13.46 -22.81
N LEU A 924 10.86 13.06 -22.82
CA LEU A 924 11.73 13.22 -23.98
C LEU A 924 11.12 12.53 -25.21
N TRP A 925 10.60 11.33 -25.00
CA TRP A 925 9.93 10.53 -26.01
C TRP A 925 8.73 11.25 -26.65
N ILE A 926 7.81 11.74 -25.83
CA ILE A 926 6.62 12.48 -26.27
C ILE A 926 7.02 13.79 -26.95
N ALA A 927 8.00 14.52 -26.41
CA ALA A 927 8.48 15.77 -27.01
C ALA A 927 9.04 15.58 -28.43
N LEU A 928 9.60 14.41 -28.73
CA LEU A 928 10.22 14.13 -30.03
C LEU A 928 9.28 13.51 -31.05
N THR A 929 8.20 12.85 -30.60
CA THR A 929 7.39 11.99 -31.46
C THR A 929 5.89 12.24 -31.40
N GLY A 930 5.42 12.97 -30.38
CA GLY A 930 4.02 13.21 -30.08
C GLY A 930 3.30 12.02 -29.44
N VAL A 931 3.85 10.80 -29.49
CA VAL A 931 3.15 9.56 -29.11
C VAL A 931 3.64 9.03 -27.79
N ASP A 932 2.70 8.51 -27.00
CA ASP A 932 2.97 7.87 -25.72
C ASP A 932 3.34 6.36 -25.86
N GLY A 933 4.53 6.08 -26.41
CA GLY A 933 5.12 4.73 -26.53
C GLY A 933 6.16 4.60 -27.65
N ASP A 934 7.17 3.72 -27.51
CA ASP A 934 8.32 3.56 -28.44
C ASP A 934 7.88 3.02 -29.82
N PRO A 935 7.82 3.83 -30.90
CA PRO A 935 7.52 3.51 -32.27
C PRO A 935 8.71 2.90 -33.00
N TRP A 936 9.77 2.52 -32.30
CA TRP A 936 10.99 1.95 -32.85
C TRP A 936 11.82 2.85 -33.76
#